data_AF-A0A7Z6WG94-F1
#
_entry.id   AF-A0A7Z6WG94-F1
#
_cell.length_a   1.000
_cell.length_b   1.000
_cell.length_c   1.000
_cell.angle_alpha   90.00
_cell.angle_beta   90.00
_cell.angle_gamma   90.00
#
_symmetry.space_group_name_H-M   'P 1'
#
loop_
_entity.id
_entity.type
_entity.pdbx_description
1 polymer ?
#
loop_
_entity_poly.entity_id
_entity_poly.type
_entity_poly.pdbx_seq_one_letter_code
_entity_poly.pdbx_strand_id
1 'polypeptide(L)'
;MSELFKKLMDQIEMPLEIKNSSVFSSADIIEVKVHSLSRLWEFHFSFPELLPIEVYRELQTRLVNSFEKADIKATFDIRAETIDFSDDLLQDYYQQAFCEPLCNSASFKSSFSQLKVHYNGSQMIISAPQFVNNNHFRQNHLPRLEQQFSLFGFGKLAIDMVSDEQMTQDLKSSFETNRERLLEKANQEAMQALETQKSLEDSAPPSEEVTPTQNYDFKERIKQRQAGFEKAEITPMIEVTTEENRIVFEGMVFSVERKTTRTGRHIINFKMTDYTSSFAMQKWAKDDEELKKYDMISKGSWLRVRGNIENNNFTKSLTMNVQDIKEIVHHERKDLMPADQKRVEFHAHTNMSTMDALPTVESLIDTAAKWGHPAIAITDHANVQSFPHGYHRAKKAGIKAIFGLEANIVEDKVPISYNEVDMNLHEATYVVFDVETTGLSAANNDLIQIAASKMFKGNIIEQFDEFIDPGHPLSAFTTELTGITDNHVRGSKPILQVLQEFQNFCQGTVLVAHNATFDVGFMNANYERHNLPLITQPVIDTLEFARNLYPEYKRHGLGPLTKRFQVALEHHHMANYDAEATGRLLFIFLKEARENRDVTNLMELNTKLVAEDSYKKARIKHATIYVQNQVGLKNIFKLVSLSNVKYFEGVARIPRSVLDAHREGLLLGTACSDGEVFDALLSNGIDAAVTLAKYYDFIEVMPPAIYRPLVVRDLIKDEAGIQQIIRDLIEVGRRLDKPVLATGNVHYIEPEDEIYREIIVRSLGQGAMINRTIGRGEDAQPAPLPKAHFRTTNEMLDEFAFLGKDLAYEIVVTNTNTFADRFEDVEVVKGDLYTPFVDRAEERVAELTYAKAFEIYGNPLPDIIDLRIEKELASILGNGFAVIYLASQMLVQRSNERGYLVGSRGSVGSSFVATMIGITEVNPMPPHYVCPNCQHSEFITDGSCGSGYDLPNKNCPKCGTLYKKDGQDIPFETFLGFDGDKVPDIDLNFSGDDQPSAHLDVRDIFGEEYAFRAGTVGTVAEKTAFGFVKGYERDYNKFYNDAEVERLATGAAGVKRSTGQHPGGIVVIPNYMDVYDFTPVQYPADDMTAAWQTTHFNFHDIDENVLKLDILGHDDPTMIRKLQDLSGIDPSNILPDDPDVMKLFSGTEVLGVTEEQIGTPTGMLGIPEFGTNFVRGMVNETHPTTFAELLQLSGLSHGTDVWLGNAQDLIKEGIATLSTVIGCRD
;
A
#
# COMPACT_ATOMS: atom_id res chain seq x y z
N MET A 1 -13.93 -75.50 -22.66
CA MET A 1 -13.22 -74.98 -21.48
C MET A 1 -11.97 -75.80 -21.33
N SER A 2 -10.79 -75.18 -21.23
CA SER A 2 -9.57 -75.94 -20.98
C SER A 2 -9.53 -76.51 -19.56
N GLU A 3 -8.73 -77.56 -19.34
CA GLU A 3 -8.58 -78.14 -17.99
C GLU A 3 -8.01 -77.15 -16.97
N LEU A 4 -7.15 -76.22 -17.40
CA LEU A 4 -6.56 -75.19 -16.55
C LEU A 4 -7.59 -74.15 -16.13
N PHE A 5 -8.40 -73.65 -17.07
CA PHE A 5 -9.49 -72.71 -16.75
C PHE A 5 -10.51 -73.37 -15.80
N LYS A 6 -10.85 -74.64 -16.03
CA LYS A 6 -11.78 -75.37 -15.16
C LYS A 6 -11.26 -75.49 -13.72
N LYS A 7 -9.96 -75.78 -13.53
CA LYS A 7 -9.31 -75.80 -12.21
C LYS A 7 -9.35 -74.44 -11.53
N LEU A 8 -9.09 -73.35 -12.26
CA LEU A 8 -9.18 -72.01 -11.70
C LEU A 8 -10.60 -71.68 -11.24
N MET A 9 -11.63 -72.02 -12.04
CA MET A 9 -13.04 -71.79 -11.68
C MET A 9 -13.43 -72.54 -10.40
N ASP A 10 -12.90 -73.75 -10.19
CA ASP A 10 -13.08 -74.50 -8.95
C ASP A 10 -12.36 -73.85 -7.76
N GLN A 11 -11.15 -73.32 -7.97
CA GLN A 11 -10.36 -72.65 -6.93
C GLN A 11 -10.97 -71.33 -6.45
N ILE A 12 -11.58 -70.56 -7.35
CA ILE A 12 -12.24 -69.29 -7.01
C ILE A 12 -13.70 -69.48 -6.57
N GLU A 13 -14.15 -70.73 -6.43
CA GLU A 13 -15.51 -71.10 -6.00
C GLU A 13 -16.61 -70.47 -6.89
N MET A 14 -16.43 -70.52 -8.21
CA MET A 14 -17.40 -69.97 -9.17
C MET A 14 -18.75 -70.72 -9.12
N PRO A 15 -19.91 -70.05 -9.06
CA PRO A 15 -21.22 -70.69 -9.03
C PRO A 15 -21.45 -71.67 -10.19
N LEU A 16 -22.08 -72.82 -9.89
CA LEU A 16 -22.28 -73.91 -10.86
C LEU A 16 -23.09 -73.46 -12.09
N GLU A 17 -24.01 -72.51 -11.89
CA GLU A 17 -24.87 -71.91 -12.93
C GLU A 17 -24.04 -71.11 -13.95
N ILE A 18 -23.11 -70.28 -13.49
CA ILE A 18 -22.20 -69.49 -14.35
C ILE A 18 -21.15 -70.41 -14.99
N LYS A 19 -20.64 -71.40 -14.25
CA LYS A 19 -19.66 -72.39 -14.74
C LYS A 19 -20.19 -73.22 -15.91
N ASN A 20 -21.51 -73.48 -15.94
CA ASN A 20 -22.20 -74.20 -17.00
C ASN A 20 -22.81 -73.28 -18.07
N SER A 21 -22.59 -71.96 -18.00
CA SER A 21 -23.04 -71.02 -19.01
C SER A 21 -22.37 -71.29 -20.36
N SER A 22 -23.10 -71.00 -21.45
CA SER A 22 -22.57 -71.14 -22.81
C SER A 22 -21.31 -70.29 -23.05
N VAL A 23 -21.17 -69.18 -22.33
CA VAL A 23 -20.05 -68.23 -22.44
C VAL A 23 -18.71 -68.86 -22.01
N PHE A 24 -18.73 -69.82 -21.09
CA PHE A 24 -17.53 -70.51 -20.61
C PHE A 24 -17.26 -71.84 -21.32
N SER A 25 -18.12 -72.24 -22.26
CA SER A 25 -18.05 -73.53 -22.97
C SER A 25 -16.73 -73.73 -23.73
N SER A 26 -16.08 -72.65 -24.18
CA SER A 26 -14.77 -72.63 -24.85
C SER A 26 -13.71 -71.78 -24.14
N ALA A 27 -13.94 -71.36 -22.89
CA ALA A 27 -13.00 -70.50 -22.16
C ALA A 27 -11.64 -71.17 -21.91
N ASP A 28 -10.56 -70.40 -22.03
CA ASP A 28 -9.18 -70.86 -21.84
C ASP A 28 -8.32 -69.83 -21.07
N ILE A 29 -7.23 -70.28 -20.47
CA ILE A 29 -6.16 -69.44 -19.93
C ILE A 29 -5.03 -69.42 -20.95
N ILE A 30 -4.80 -68.29 -21.60
CA ILE A 30 -3.74 -68.11 -22.59
C ILE A 30 -2.38 -68.15 -21.89
N GLU A 31 -2.23 -67.36 -20.83
CA GLU A 31 -1.00 -67.23 -20.06
C GLU A 31 -1.32 -66.73 -18.65
N VAL A 32 -0.48 -67.08 -17.67
CA VAL A 32 -0.47 -66.43 -16.35
C VAL A 32 0.94 -65.91 -16.09
N LYS A 33 1.08 -64.59 -15.94
CA LYS A 33 2.35 -63.95 -15.58
C LYS A 33 2.42 -63.77 -14.07
N VAL A 34 3.50 -64.26 -13.48
CA VAL A 34 3.70 -64.22 -12.02
C VAL A 34 4.86 -63.28 -11.68
N HIS A 35 4.53 -62.15 -11.09
CA HIS A 35 5.49 -61.18 -10.59
C HIS A 35 5.80 -61.47 -9.12
N SER A 36 6.84 -62.27 -8.89
CA SER A 36 7.19 -62.80 -7.56
C SER A 36 7.54 -61.72 -6.53
N LEU A 37 8.16 -60.62 -6.94
CA LEU A 37 8.57 -59.52 -6.04
C LEU A 37 7.40 -58.62 -5.62
N SER A 38 6.50 -58.28 -6.54
CA SER A 38 5.32 -57.43 -6.28
C SER A 38 4.09 -58.22 -5.83
N ARG A 39 4.22 -59.56 -5.75
CA ARG A 39 3.12 -60.49 -5.45
C ARG A 39 1.89 -60.25 -6.32
N LEU A 40 2.10 -59.96 -7.61
CA LEU A 40 1.06 -59.72 -8.61
C LEU A 40 0.99 -60.89 -9.59
N TRP A 41 -0.20 -61.42 -9.82
CA TRP A 41 -0.46 -62.45 -10.83
C TRP A 41 -1.40 -61.87 -11.89
N GLU A 42 -0.95 -61.85 -13.14
CA GLU A 42 -1.73 -61.34 -14.28
C GLU A 42 -2.22 -62.54 -15.10
N PHE A 43 -3.54 -62.67 -15.23
CA PHE A 43 -4.17 -63.74 -16.01
C PHE A 43 -4.62 -63.21 -17.37
N HIS A 44 -4.26 -63.90 -18.44
CA HIS A 44 -4.73 -63.62 -19.78
C HIS A 44 -5.76 -64.68 -20.18
N PHE A 45 -7.04 -64.33 -20.24
CA PHE A 45 -8.12 -65.28 -20.56
C PHE A 45 -8.56 -65.18 -22.02
N SER A 46 -8.98 -66.31 -22.60
CA SER A 46 -9.65 -66.36 -23.91
C SER A 46 -11.10 -66.80 -23.71
N PHE A 47 -12.04 -66.09 -24.33
CA PHE A 47 -13.46 -66.42 -24.34
C PHE A 47 -14.02 -66.41 -25.77
N PRO A 48 -15.04 -67.23 -26.09
CA PRO A 48 -15.61 -67.29 -27.44
C PRO A 48 -16.28 -65.97 -27.85
N GLU A 49 -16.91 -65.27 -26.91
CA GLU A 49 -17.63 -64.01 -27.10
C GLU A 49 -17.29 -63.06 -25.93
N LEU A 50 -17.65 -61.77 -26.06
CA LEU A 50 -17.56 -60.81 -24.95
C LEU A 50 -18.43 -61.28 -23.77
N LEU A 51 -17.90 -61.14 -22.55
CA LEU A 51 -18.64 -61.55 -21.36
C LEU A 51 -19.83 -60.62 -21.11
N PRO A 52 -20.98 -61.14 -20.65
CA PRO A 52 -21.98 -60.30 -20.00
C PRO A 52 -21.38 -59.60 -18.77
N ILE A 53 -21.76 -58.35 -18.52
CA ILE A 53 -21.12 -57.54 -17.46
C ILE A 53 -21.22 -58.15 -16.06
N GLU A 54 -22.33 -58.84 -15.76
CA GLU A 54 -22.53 -59.52 -14.48
C GLU A 54 -21.55 -60.68 -14.30
N VAL A 55 -21.27 -61.42 -15.38
CA VAL A 55 -20.30 -62.53 -15.38
C VAL A 55 -18.87 -62.00 -15.24
N TYR A 56 -18.56 -60.87 -15.88
CA TYR A 56 -17.27 -60.19 -15.72
C TYR A 56 -17.03 -59.75 -14.27
N ARG A 57 -18.01 -59.07 -13.65
CA ARG A 57 -17.93 -58.58 -12.26
C ARG A 57 -17.78 -59.73 -11.27
N GLU A 58 -18.53 -60.82 -11.46
CA GLU A 58 -18.42 -61.99 -10.59
C GLU A 58 -17.05 -62.66 -10.74
N LEU A 59 -16.55 -62.83 -11.96
CA LEU A 59 -15.20 -63.35 -12.23
C LEU A 59 -14.13 -62.48 -11.58
N GLN A 60 -14.21 -61.16 -11.74
CA GLN A 60 -13.26 -60.22 -11.14
C GLN A 60 -13.27 -60.28 -9.62
N THR A 61 -14.44 -60.19 -9.01
CA THR A 61 -14.59 -60.19 -7.54
C THR A 61 -14.08 -61.50 -6.94
N ARG A 62 -14.44 -62.65 -7.53
CA ARG A 62 -14.01 -63.97 -7.05
C ARG A 62 -12.51 -64.19 -7.22
N LEU A 63 -11.96 -63.77 -8.36
CA LEU A 63 -10.53 -63.89 -8.64
C LEU A 63 -9.72 -63.04 -7.66
N VAL A 64 -10.07 -61.76 -7.50
CA VAL A 64 -9.38 -60.84 -6.58
C VAL A 64 -9.49 -61.35 -5.15
N ASN A 65 -10.69 -61.62 -4.65
CA ASN A 65 -10.90 -62.04 -3.25
C ASN A 65 -10.22 -63.38 -2.93
N SER A 66 -10.18 -64.32 -3.87
CA SER A 66 -9.58 -65.64 -3.63
C SER A 66 -8.06 -65.57 -3.54
N PHE A 67 -7.43 -64.74 -4.38
CA PHE A 67 -5.97 -64.56 -4.36
C PHE A 67 -5.52 -63.58 -3.27
N GLU A 68 -6.36 -62.61 -2.89
CA GLU A 68 -6.11 -61.71 -1.76
C GLU A 68 -6.03 -62.46 -0.43
N LYS A 69 -6.80 -63.54 -0.24
CA LYS A 69 -6.65 -64.44 0.94
C LYS A 69 -5.25 -65.03 1.07
N ALA A 70 -4.51 -65.16 -0.04
CA ALA A 70 -3.13 -65.60 -0.09
C ALA A 70 -2.13 -64.43 -0.13
N ASP A 71 -2.59 -63.20 0.10
CA ASP A 71 -1.83 -61.95 0.02
C ASP A 71 -1.13 -61.82 -1.36
N ILE A 72 -1.87 -62.18 -2.42
CA ILE A 72 -1.47 -62.06 -3.83
C ILE A 72 -2.47 -61.15 -4.52
N LYS A 73 -1.99 -60.10 -5.18
CA LYS A 73 -2.82 -59.26 -6.04
C LYS A 73 -3.05 -60.00 -7.35
N ALA A 74 -4.30 -60.18 -7.77
CA ALA A 74 -4.64 -60.78 -9.05
C ALA A 74 -5.28 -59.73 -9.98
N THR A 75 -4.85 -59.69 -11.22
CA THR A 75 -5.47 -58.89 -12.30
C THR A 75 -5.66 -59.78 -13.52
N PHE A 76 -6.55 -59.40 -14.42
CA PHE A 76 -6.73 -60.15 -15.66
C PHE A 76 -7.16 -59.25 -16.82
N ASP A 77 -6.87 -59.73 -18.02
CA ASP A 77 -7.47 -59.25 -19.25
C ASP A 77 -8.12 -60.39 -20.03
N ILE A 78 -8.99 -59.99 -20.95
CA ILE A 78 -9.84 -60.85 -21.75
C ILE A 78 -9.48 -60.67 -23.21
N ARG A 79 -9.40 -61.79 -23.92
CA ARG A 79 -9.43 -61.85 -25.37
C ARG A 79 -10.70 -62.56 -25.82
N ALA A 80 -11.61 -61.84 -26.47
CA ALA A 80 -12.77 -62.44 -27.11
C ALA A 80 -12.41 -62.94 -28.53
N GLU A 81 -12.85 -64.14 -28.92
CA GLU A 81 -12.65 -64.67 -30.27
C GLU A 81 -13.59 -64.01 -31.28
N THR A 82 -14.83 -63.73 -30.86
CA THR A 82 -15.83 -62.98 -31.62
C THR A 82 -16.21 -61.70 -30.86
N ILE A 83 -16.09 -60.55 -31.52
CA ILE A 83 -16.42 -59.23 -30.95
C ILE A 83 -17.72 -58.76 -31.59
N ASP A 84 -18.84 -59.11 -30.97
CA ASP A 84 -20.19 -58.62 -31.29
C ASP A 84 -20.84 -58.16 -29.98
N PHE A 85 -21.44 -56.96 -29.95
CA PHE A 85 -21.99 -56.35 -28.75
C PHE A 85 -23.14 -55.39 -29.07
N SER A 86 -24.10 -55.29 -28.15
CA SER A 86 -25.14 -54.27 -28.19
C SER A 86 -24.66 -52.95 -27.55
N ASP A 87 -25.31 -51.84 -27.91
CA ASP A 87 -25.08 -50.55 -27.24
C ASP A 87 -25.35 -50.62 -25.73
N ASP A 88 -26.31 -51.45 -25.29
CA ASP A 88 -26.59 -51.67 -23.86
C ASP A 88 -25.38 -52.31 -23.15
N LEU A 89 -24.78 -53.35 -23.76
CA LEU A 89 -23.59 -54.01 -23.20
C LEU A 89 -22.39 -53.04 -23.21
N LEU A 90 -22.26 -52.24 -24.26
CA LEU A 90 -21.23 -51.20 -24.35
C LEU A 90 -21.38 -50.15 -23.23
N GLN A 91 -22.60 -49.72 -22.95
CA GLN A 91 -22.92 -48.76 -21.89
C GLN A 91 -22.61 -49.32 -20.49
N ASP A 92 -22.91 -50.60 -20.25
CA ASP A 92 -22.61 -51.27 -18.98
C ASP A 92 -21.09 -51.38 -18.73
N TYR A 93 -20.33 -51.74 -19.77
CA TYR A 93 -18.86 -51.77 -19.70
C TYR A 93 -18.25 -50.37 -19.58
N TYR A 94 -18.87 -49.35 -20.19
CA TYR A 94 -18.45 -47.95 -20.01
C TYR A 94 -18.57 -47.52 -18.55
N GLN A 95 -19.69 -47.81 -17.89
CA GLN A 95 -19.84 -47.54 -16.46
C GLN A 95 -18.83 -48.33 -15.61
N GLN A 96 -18.58 -49.60 -15.96
CA GLN A 96 -17.60 -50.43 -15.26
C GLN A 96 -16.17 -49.90 -15.39
N ALA A 97 -15.79 -49.30 -16.52
CA ALA A 97 -14.45 -48.76 -16.73
C ALA A 97 -14.04 -47.80 -15.60
N PHE A 98 -14.97 -46.99 -15.07
CA PHE A 98 -14.72 -46.05 -13.97
C PHE A 98 -14.60 -46.69 -12.59
N CYS A 99 -14.75 -48.01 -12.48
CA CYS A 99 -14.38 -48.79 -11.30
C CYS A 99 -12.96 -49.36 -11.42
N GLU A 100 -12.35 -49.34 -12.62
CA GLU A 100 -11.04 -49.90 -12.89
C GLU A 100 -9.90 -48.89 -12.66
N PRO A 101 -8.70 -49.33 -12.24
CA PRO A 101 -7.59 -48.44 -11.91
C PRO A 101 -7.19 -47.44 -13.00
N LEU A 102 -7.37 -47.77 -14.28
CA LEU A 102 -7.03 -46.88 -15.40
C LEU A 102 -7.97 -45.67 -15.52
N CYS A 103 -9.22 -45.77 -15.03
CA CYS A 103 -10.25 -44.73 -15.19
C CYS A 103 -10.95 -44.28 -13.88
N ASN A 104 -10.58 -44.81 -12.71
CA ASN A 104 -11.23 -44.52 -11.41
C ASN A 104 -10.68 -43.27 -10.67
N SER A 105 -10.21 -42.24 -11.38
CA SER A 105 -9.90 -40.97 -10.70
C SER A 105 -11.19 -40.22 -10.37
N ALA A 106 -11.25 -39.55 -9.20
CA ALA A 106 -12.47 -38.92 -8.69
C ALA A 106 -13.07 -37.91 -9.69
N SER A 107 -12.22 -37.08 -10.30
CA SER A 107 -12.60 -36.09 -11.33
C SER A 107 -13.12 -36.73 -12.62
N PHE A 108 -12.52 -37.84 -13.05
CA PHE A 108 -12.92 -38.52 -14.27
C PHE A 108 -14.25 -39.26 -14.08
N LYS A 109 -14.42 -39.90 -12.93
CA LYS A 109 -15.65 -40.58 -12.57
C LYS A 109 -16.83 -39.62 -12.41
N SER A 110 -16.67 -38.53 -11.64
CA SER A 110 -17.77 -37.60 -11.35
C SER A 110 -18.36 -36.95 -12.61
N SER A 111 -17.52 -36.66 -13.59
CA SER A 111 -17.91 -35.86 -14.75
C SER A 111 -18.30 -36.68 -15.98
N PHE A 112 -17.86 -37.95 -16.06
CA PHE A 112 -18.01 -38.75 -17.28
C PHE A 112 -18.74 -40.08 -17.08
N SER A 113 -18.83 -40.64 -15.86
CA SER A 113 -19.40 -41.99 -15.67
C SER A 113 -20.89 -42.10 -16.00
N GLN A 114 -21.61 -40.98 -16.04
CA GLN A 114 -23.05 -40.91 -16.32
C GLN A 114 -23.36 -40.54 -17.78
N LEU A 115 -22.34 -40.38 -18.63
CA LEU A 115 -22.52 -40.04 -20.04
C LEU A 115 -23.00 -41.24 -20.84
N LYS A 116 -23.76 -40.95 -21.91
CA LYS A 116 -24.27 -41.97 -22.83
C LYS A 116 -23.26 -42.27 -23.92
N VAL A 117 -23.08 -43.55 -24.22
CA VAL A 117 -22.22 -44.03 -25.30
C VAL A 117 -23.00 -44.85 -26.31
N HIS A 118 -22.60 -44.79 -27.57
CA HIS A 118 -23.14 -45.64 -28.64
C HIS A 118 -22.05 -45.98 -29.66
N TYR A 119 -22.21 -47.09 -30.38
CA TYR A 119 -21.27 -47.50 -31.41
C TYR A 119 -21.80 -47.19 -32.82
N ASN A 120 -21.04 -46.45 -33.62
CA ASN A 120 -21.48 -46.03 -34.96
C ASN A 120 -21.01 -46.95 -36.11
N GLY A 121 -20.47 -48.13 -35.77
CA GLY A 121 -19.89 -49.08 -36.73
C GLY A 121 -18.38 -48.91 -36.98
N SER A 122 -17.77 -47.83 -36.49
CA SER A 122 -16.31 -47.58 -36.61
C SER A 122 -15.64 -47.17 -35.29
N GLN A 123 -16.35 -46.42 -34.44
CA GLN A 123 -15.85 -45.92 -33.16
C GLN A 123 -17.00 -45.80 -32.14
N MET A 124 -16.65 -45.82 -30.85
CA MET A 124 -17.57 -45.50 -29.77
C MET A 124 -17.67 -43.97 -29.63
N ILE A 125 -18.88 -43.44 -29.63
CA ILE A 125 -19.16 -42.02 -29.47
C ILE A 125 -19.72 -41.76 -28.07
N ILE A 126 -19.05 -40.88 -27.32
CA ILE A 126 -19.54 -40.37 -26.04
C ILE A 126 -20.29 -39.06 -26.29
N SER A 127 -21.57 -39.00 -25.93
CA SER A 127 -22.35 -37.75 -25.96
C SER A 127 -22.11 -36.97 -24.68
N ALA A 128 -21.54 -35.76 -24.79
CA ALA A 128 -21.15 -34.94 -23.64
C ALA A 128 -21.54 -33.46 -23.80
N PRO A 129 -21.77 -32.69 -22.72
CA PRO A 129 -21.96 -31.24 -22.82
C PRO A 129 -20.75 -30.52 -23.42
N GLN A 130 -20.96 -29.36 -24.06
CA GLN A 130 -19.89 -28.65 -24.77
C GLN A 130 -18.67 -28.30 -23.90
N PHE A 131 -18.88 -27.97 -22.62
CA PHE A 131 -17.79 -27.66 -21.69
C PHE A 131 -16.98 -28.90 -21.25
N VAL A 132 -17.52 -30.11 -21.47
CA VAL A 132 -16.88 -31.39 -21.17
C VAL A 132 -16.03 -31.89 -22.34
N ASN A 133 -16.41 -31.52 -23.58
CA ASN A 133 -15.69 -31.88 -24.82
C ASN A 133 -14.49 -30.95 -25.09
N ASN A 134 -13.45 -31.01 -24.24
CA ASN A 134 -12.23 -30.20 -24.37
C ASN A 134 -11.00 -31.02 -24.81
N ASN A 135 -9.99 -30.34 -25.38
CA ASN A 135 -8.78 -30.98 -25.92
C ASN A 135 -7.95 -31.71 -24.85
N HIS A 136 -7.92 -31.18 -23.63
CA HIS A 136 -7.18 -31.79 -22.52
C HIS A 136 -7.76 -33.18 -22.18
N PHE A 137 -9.09 -33.29 -22.14
CA PHE A 137 -9.77 -34.55 -21.88
C PHE A 137 -9.54 -35.56 -23.01
N ARG A 138 -9.69 -35.12 -24.27
CA ARG A 138 -9.45 -35.96 -25.45
C ARG A 138 -8.06 -36.59 -25.47
N GLN A 139 -7.03 -35.82 -25.10
CA GLN A 139 -5.64 -36.29 -25.14
C GLN A 139 -5.26 -37.18 -23.95
N ASN A 140 -5.78 -36.87 -22.74
CA ASN A 140 -5.30 -37.52 -21.52
C ASN A 140 -6.17 -38.68 -21.03
N HIS A 141 -7.45 -38.70 -21.37
CA HIS A 141 -8.42 -39.65 -20.81
C HIS A 141 -9.00 -40.63 -21.84
N LEU A 142 -9.22 -40.23 -23.10
CA LEU A 142 -9.71 -41.16 -24.13
C LEU A 142 -8.74 -42.33 -24.36
N PRO A 143 -7.40 -42.14 -24.47
CA PRO A 143 -6.48 -43.27 -24.65
C PRO A 143 -6.51 -44.27 -23.48
N ARG A 144 -6.80 -43.80 -22.26
CA ARG A 144 -6.93 -44.68 -21.08
C ARG A 144 -8.21 -45.50 -21.13
N LEU A 145 -9.31 -44.91 -21.59
CA LEU A 145 -10.56 -45.64 -21.87
C LEU A 145 -10.36 -46.68 -22.98
N GLU A 146 -9.72 -46.30 -24.09
CA GLU A 146 -9.41 -47.22 -25.19
C GLU A 146 -8.57 -48.41 -24.70
N GLN A 147 -7.56 -48.14 -23.88
CA GLN A 147 -6.75 -49.17 -23.24
C GLN A 147 -7.59 -50.08 -22.34
N GLN A 148 -8.46 -49.53 -21.50
CA GLN A 148 -9.31 -50.29 -20.59
C GLN A 148 -10.32 -51.18 -21.34
N PHE A 149 -10.93 -50.68 -22.41
CA PHE A 149 -11.83 -51.47 -23.26
C PHE A 149 -11.09 -52.60 -23.99
N SER A 150 -9.82 -52.38 -24.33
CA SER A 150 -8.97 -53.44 -24.86
C SER A 150 -8.77 -54.57 -23.84
N LEU A 151 -8.53 -54.24 -22.56
CA LEU A 151 -8.40 -55.23 -21.48
C LEU A 151 -9.70 -55.98 -21.20
N PHE A 152 -10.86 -55.36 -21.43
CA PHE A 152 -12.18 -56.03 -21.34
C PHE A 152 -12.45 -57.00 -22.50
N GLY A 153 -11.64 -56.98 -23.56
CA GLY A 153 -11.76 -57.88 -24.71
C GLY A 153 -12.45 -57.30 -25.94
N PHE A 154 -12.74 -55.99 -25.97
CA PHE A 154 -13.33 -55.30 -27.14
C PHE A 154 -12.33 -55.09 -28.29
N GLY A 155 -11.08 -55.52 -28.13
CA GLY A 155 -10.03 -55.33 -29.14
C GLY A 155 -9.55 -53.89 -29.24
N LYS A 156 -9.23 -53.41 -30.45
CA LYS A 156 -8.90 -52.00 -30.70
C LYS A 156 -10.19 -51.23 -31.01
N LEU A 157 -10.76 -50.60 -30.00
CA LEU A 157 -11.95 -49.75 -30.12
C LEU A 157 -11.50 -48.28 -30.05
N ALA A 158 -11.70 -47.52 -31.13
CA ALA A 158 -11.47 -46.08 -31.13
C ALA A 158 -12.62 -45.36 -30.41
N ILE A 159 -12.30 -44.33 -29.63
CA ILE A 159 -13.30 -43.57 -28.86
C ILE A 159 -13.21 -42.09 -29.23
N ASP A 160 -14.36 -41.49 -29.53
CA ASP A 160 -14.49 -40.05 -29.77
C ASP A 160 -15.66 -39.47 -28.96
N MET A 161 -15.71 -38.14 -28.84
CA MET A 161 -16.71 -37.42 -28.08
C MET A 161 -17.42 -36.40 -28.98
N VAL A 162 -18.74 -36.27 -28.82
CA VAL A 162 -19.54 -35.29 -29.57
C VAL A 162 -20.33 -34.44 -28.59
N SER A 163 -20.42 -33.15 -28.88
CA SER A 163 -21.14 -32.19 -28.06
C SER A 163 -22.66 -32.38 -28.19
N ASP A 164 -23.35 -32.51 -27.06
CA ASP A 164 -24.81 -32.54 -26.97
C ASP A 164 -25.32 -31.17 -26.47
N GLU A 165 -25.91 -30.40 -27.38
CA GLU A 165 -26.43 -29.06 -27.11
C GLU A 165 -27.62 -29.06 -26.15
N GLN A 166 -28.48 -30.08 -26.22
CA GLN A 166 -29.64 -30.23 -25.34
C GLN A 166 -29.17 -30.44 -23.89
N MET A 167 -28.20 -31.34 -23.71
CA MET A 167 -27.60 -31.61 -22.40
C MET A 167 -26.87 -30.38 -21.83
N THR A 168 -26.29 -29.55 -22.69
CA THR A 168 -25.61 -28.29 -22.30
C THR A 168 -26.61 -27.23 -21.79
N GLN A 169 -27.78 -27.11 -22.42
CA GLN A 169 -28.83 -26.17 -22.01
C GLN A 169 -29.53 -26.60 -20.71
N ASP A 170 -29.81 -27.90 -20.56
CA ASP A 170 -30.47 -28.44 -19.38
C ASP A 170 -29.60 -28.27 -18.12
N LEU A 171 -28.28 -28.51 -18.22
CA LEU A 171 -27.33 -28.29 -17.13
C LEU A 171 -27.23 -26.81 -16.73
N LYS A 172 -27.20 -25.90 -17.71
CA LYS A 172 -27.11 -24.45 -17.48
C LYS A 172 -28.34 -23.92 -16.76
N SER A 173 -29.54 -24.33 -17.18
CA SER A 173 -30.79 -23.95 -16.51
C SER A 173 -30.88 -24.53 -15.09
N SER A 174 -30.41 -25.76 -14.85
CA SER A 174 -30.38 -26.36 -13.52
C SER A 174 -29.43 -25.63 -12.56
N PHE A 175 -28.30 -25.13 -13.08
CA PHE A 175 -27.28 -24.42 -12.30
C PHE A 175 -27.77 -23.02 -11.89
N GLU A 176 -28.42 -22.31 -12.81
CA GLU A 176 -29.02 -21.00 -12.54
C GLU A 176 -30.16 -21.11 -11.52
N THR A 177 -31.04 -22.11 -11.68
CA THR A 177 -32.15 -22.36 -10.75
C THR A 177 -31.66 -22.79 -9.35
N ASN A 178 -30.59 -23.60 -9.27
CA ASN A 178 -30.01 -23.99 -7.98
C ASN A 178 -29.28 -22.84 -7.29
N ARG A 179 -28.65 -21.93 -8.05
CA ARG A 179 -27.97 -20.75 -7.48
C ARG A 179 -28.96 -19.78 -6.85
N GLU A 180 -30.10 -19.53 -7.50
CA GLU A 180 -31.17 -18.69 -6.94
C GLU A 180 -31.80 -19.32 -5.70
N ARG A 181 -32.08 -20.63 -5.72
CA ARG A 181 -32.55 -21.35 -4.54
C ARG A 181 -31.56 -21.35 -3.39
N LEU A 182 -30.26 -21.46 -3.65
CA LEU A 182 -29.22 -21.43 -2.62
C LEU A 182 -29.04 -20.04 -2.01
N LEU A 183 -29.21 -18.97 -2.79
CA LEU A 183 -29.16 -17.59 -2.29
C LEU A 183 -30.37 -17.25 -1.41
N GLU A 184 -31.58 -17.68 -1.79
CA GLU A 184 -32.78 -17.51 -0.96
C GLU A 184 -32.70 -18.34 0.33
N LYS A 185 -32.24 -19.59 0.22
CA LYS A 185 -32.11 -20.51 1.36
C LYS A 185 -31.02 -20.06 2.33
N ALA A 186 -29.90 -19.53 1.84
CA ALA A 186 -28.83 -18.98 2.68
C ALA A 186 -29.27 -17.71 3.43
N ASN A 187 -30.07 -16.84 2.81
CA ASN A 187 -30.61 -15.65 3.49
C ASN A 187 -31.68 -15.99 4.55
N GLN A 188 -32.49 -17.04 4.34
CA GLN A 188 -33.44 -17.52 5.35
C GLN A 188 -32.76 -18.32 6.47
N GLU A 189 -31.79 -19.17 6.15
CA GLU A 189 -31.04 -19.98 7.13
C GLU A 189 -30.11 -19.11 7.99
N ALA A 190 -29.57 -18.01 7.46
CA ALA A 190 -28.79 -17.05 8.25
C ALA A 190 -29.64 -16.30 9.30
N MET A 191 -30.94 -16.05 9.02
CA MET A 191 -31.85 -15.45 10.00
C MET A 191 -32.38 -16.47 11.02
N GLN A 192 -32.58 -17.74 10.64
CA GLN A 192 -33.04 -18.79 11.57
C GLN A 192 -31.91 -19.42 12.42
N ALA A 193 -30.66 -19.42 11.94
CA ALA A 193 -29.52 -19.97 12.69
C ALA A 193 -29.14 -19.12 13.92
N LEU A 194 -29.53 -17.85 13.97
CA LEU A 194 -29.34 -16.97 15.13
C LEU A 194 -30.34 -17.24 16.28
N GLU A 195 -31.51 -17.81 16.00
CA GLU A 195 -32.53 -18.14 17.02
C GLU A 195 -32.47 -19.61 17.48
N THR A 196 -31.91 -20.51 16.68
CA THR A 196 -31.93 -21.97 16.95
C THR A 196 -30.64 -22.51 17.58
N GLN A 197 -29.74 -21.64 18.06
CA GLN A 197 -28.53 -22.05 18.77
C GLN A 197 -28.73 -22.25 20.30
N LYS A 198 -30.00 -22.26 20.75
CA LYS A 198 -30.37 -22.33 22.18
C LYS A 198 -31.10 -23.61 22.61
N SER A 199 -31.28 -24.60 21.74
CA SER A 199 -31.88 -25.88 22.12
C SER A 199 -31.42 -27.01 21.21
N LEU A 200 -31.08 -28.15 21.82
CA LEU A 200 -30.63 -29.44 21.23
C LEU A 200 -29.13 -29.72 21.40
N GLU A 201 -28.65 -29.59 22.63
CA GLU A 201 -27.71 -30.56 23.21
C GLU A 201 -28.56 -31.63 23.91
N ASP A 202 -28.61 -32.85 23.38
CA ASP A 202 -28.81 -34.10 24.14
C ASP A 202 -29.02 -35.29 23.19
N SER A 203 -27.98 -36.12 23.03
CA SER A 203 -28.02 -37.60 23.05
C SER A 203 -26.83 -38.22 22.30
N ALA A 204 -25.95 -38.90 23.03
CA ALA A 204 -24.88 -39.75 22.50
C ALA A 204 -25.11 -41.21 22.92
N PRO A 205 -24.87 -42.22 22.04
CA PRO A 205 -24.79 -43.62 22.44
C PRO A 205 -23.39 -44.00 22.97
N PRO A 206 -23.23 -45.12 23.69
CA PRO A 206 -22.05 -45.40 24.52
C PRO A 206 -20.92 -46.13 23.78
N SER A 207 -19.74 -46.03 24.37
CA SER A 207 -18.43 -46.54 23.95
C SER A 207 -18.26 -48.06 24.05
N GLU A 208 -17.63 -48.67 23.05
CA GLU A 208 -17.11 -50.05 23.10
C GLU A 208 -15.63 -50.11 23.53
N GLU A 209 -15.30 -51.19 24.24
CA GLU A 209 -14.03 -51.47 24.93
C GLU A 209 -12.90 -51.91 23.98
N VAL A 210 -11.67 -51.49 24.32
CA VAL A 210 -10.43 -51.82 23.59
C VAL A 210 -9.79 -53.09 24.20
N THR A 211 -9.56 -54.10 23.37
CA THR A 211 -8.75 -55.30 23.70
C THR A 211 -7.25 -55.05 23.41
N PRO A 212 -6.31 -55.69 24.14
CA PRO A 212 -4.91 -55.26 24.17
C PRO A 212 -4.08 -55.85 23.02
N THR A 213 -3.27 -55.01 22.38
CA THR A 213 -2.28 -55.42 21.37
C THR A 213 -0.86 -55.41 21.91
N GLN A 214 -0.08 -56.35 21.36
CA GLN A 214 1.24 -56.80 21.79
C GLN A 214 2.35 -55.74 21.62
N ASN A 215 3.36 -55.84 22.49
CA ASN A 215 4.59 -55.05 22.48
C ASN A 215 5.33 -55.10 21.14
N TYR A 216 5.42 -53.95 20.46
CA TYR A 216 6.36 -53.69 19.38
C TYR A 216 7.25 -52.49 19.74
N ASP A 217 8.53 -52.59 19.40
CA ASP A 217 9.57 -51.62 19.75
C ASP A 217 9.31 -50.23 19.12
N PHE A 218 8.72 -49.34 19.92
CA PHE A 218 8.22 -48.03 19.53
C PHE A 218 9.35 -47.01 19.31
N LYS A 219 10.53 -47.23 19.92
CA LYS A 219 11.60 -46.23 19.95
C LYS A 219 12.42 -46.17 18.66
N GLU A 220 12.71 -47.31 18.02
CA GLU A 220 13.44 -47.31 16.74
C GLU A 220 12.60 -46.72 15.59
N ARG A 221 11.30 -47.02 15.55
CA ARG A 221 10.39 -46.50 14.51
C ARG A 221 10.16 -44.99 14.61
N ILE A 222 10.11 -44.43 15.83
CA ILE A 222 10.07 -42.97 16.04
C ILE A 222 11.37 -42.34 15.52
N LYS A 223 12.53 -42.91 15.85
CA LYS A 223 13.84 -42.40 15.43
C LYS A 223 14.00 -42.44 13.91
N GLN A 224 13.51 -43.49 13.24
CA GLN A 224 13.48 -43.59 11.78
C GLN A 224 12.48 -42.63 11.12
N ARG A 225 11.27 -42.44 11.70
CA ARG A 225 10.27 -41.47 11.21
C ARG A 225 10.72 -40.01 11.34
N GLN A 226 11.44 -39.70 12.42
CA GLN A 226 12.01 -38.38 12.68
C GLN A 226 13.19 -38.09 11.74
N ALA A 227 14.08 -39.07 11.53
CA ALA A 227 15.16 -38.97 10.53
C ALA A 227 14.62 -38.81 9.10
N GLY A 228 13.49 -39.46 8.76
CA GLY A 228 12.82 -39.30 7.48
C GLY A 228 12.09 -37.96 7.30
N PHE A 229 11.69 -37.28 8.39
CA PHE A 229 11.14 -35.92 8.34
C PHE A 229 12.23 -34.85 8.17
N GLU A 230 13.39 -35.05 8.81
CA GLU A 230 14.52 -34.12 8.69
C GLU A 230 15.20 -34.17 7.31
N LYS A 231 15.11 -35.29 6.61
CA LYS A 231 15.67 -35.50 5.26
C LYS A 231 14.62 -35.47 4.14
N ALA A 232 13.37 -35.14 4.46
CA ALA A 232 12.32 -35.03 3.44
C ALA A 232 12.60 -33.85 2.51
N GLU A 233 12.24 -34.02 1.24
CA GLU A 233 12.25 -32.95 0.25
C GLU A 233 11.21 -31.88 0.63
N ILE A 234 11.61 -30.62 0.56
CA ILE A 234 10.77 -29.48 0.90
C ILE A 234 10.04 -29.06 -0.36
N THR A 235 8.71 -29.02 -0.31
CA THR A 235 7.88 -28.58 -1.43
C THR A 235 7.65 -27.07 -1.32
N PRO A 236 7.95 -26.25 -2.34
CA PRO A 236 7.54 -24.85 -2.37
C PRO A 236 6.01 -24.73 -2.33
N MET A 237 5.47 -23.82 -1.53
CA MET A 237 4.03 -23.66 -1.35
C MET A 237 3.32 -23.30 -2.66
N ILE A 238 3.98 -22.54 -3.55
CA ILE A 238 3.42 -22.17 -4.86
C ILE A 238 3.14 -23.35 -5.80
N GLU A 239 3.83 -24.49 -5.60
CA GLU A 239 3.64 -25.68 -6.44
C GLU A 239 2.35 -26.44 -6.09
N VAL A 240 1.81 -26.23 -4.89
CA VAL A 240 0.62 -26.95 -4.42
C VAL A 240 -0.66 -26.21 -4.78
N THR A 241 -1.40 -26.77 -5.74
CA THR A 241 -2.68 -26.21 -6.23
C THR A 241 -3.89 -27.11 -6.01
N THR A 242 -3.67 -28.35 -5.55
CA THR A 242 -4.70 -29.36 -5.30
C THR A 242 -4.49 -30.05 -3.95
N GLU A 243 -5.40 -30.94 -3.57
CA GLU A 243 -5.24 -31.79 -2.38
C GLU A 243 -4.04 -32.73 -2.56
N GLU A 244 -3.19 -32.79 -1.54
CA GLU A 244 -1.95 -33.57 -1.56
C GLU A 244 -1.71 -34.25 -0.21
N ASN A 245 -1.13 -35.44 -0.23
CA ASN A 245 -0.89 -36.22 0.97
C ASN A 245 0.60 -36.20 1.35
N ARG A 246 0.87 -35.97 2.64
CA ARG A 246 2.22 -36.02 3.23
C ARG A 246 3.24 -35.03 2.65
N ILE A 247 2.83 -33.80 2.37
CA ILE A 247 3.70 -32.71 1.93
C ILE A 247 4.49 -32.14 3.12
N VAL A 248 5.70 -31.67 2.84
CA VAL A 248 6.57 -30.99 3.80
C VAL A 248 6.79 -29.55 3.36
N PHE A 249 6.42 -28.61 4.22
CA PHE A 249 6.66 -27.18 4.02
C PHE A 249 7.69 -26.66 5.02
N GLU A 250 8.43 -25.64 4.60
CA GLU A 250 9.17 -24.74 5.49
C GLU A 250 8.68 -23.31 5.27
N GLY A 251 8.55 -22.54 6.33
CA GLY A 251 8.10 -21.16 6.20
C GLY A 251 7.94 -20.44 7.54
N MET A 252 7.67 -19.14 7.45
CA MET A 252 7.42 -18.26 8.57
C MET A 252 5.93 -18.26 8.93
N VAL A 253 5.62 -18.37 10.22
CA VAL A 253 4.26 -18.18 10.74
C VAL A 253 3.94 -16.70 10.86
N PHE A 254 2.91 -16.22 10.16
CA PHE A 254 2.51 -14.80 10.22
C PHE A 254 1.19 -14.55 10.97
N SER A 255 0.40 -15.61 11.24
CA SER A 255 -0.86 -15.54 11.97
C SER A 255 -1.08 -16.80 12.79
N VAL A 256 -1.58 -16.66 14.03
CA VAL A 256 -1.90 -17.77 14.95
C VAL A 256 -3.16 -17.45 15.73
N GLU A 257 -4.09 -18.39 15.77
CA GLU A 257 -5.31 -18.34 16.57
C GLU A 257 -5.45 -19.66 17.35
N ARG A 258 -5.70 -19.55 18.66
CA ARG A 258 -5.92 -20.70 19.55
C ARG A 258 -7.38 -20.68 20.01
N LYS A 259 -8.10 -21.77 19.80
CA LYS A 259 -9.49 -21.95 20.27
C LYS A 259 -9.59 -23.21 21.12
N THR A 260 -10.35 -23.14 22.20
CA THR A 260 -10.66 -24.30 23.06
C THR A 260 -12.10 -24.72 22.80
N THR A 261 -12.32 -25.99 22.47
CA THR A 261 -13.65 -26.54 22.24
C THR A 261 -14.36 -26.79 23.58
N ARG A 262 -15.70 -26.87 23.57
CA ARG A 262 -16.50 -27.26 24.77
C ARG A 262 -16.08 -28.60 25.37
N THR A 263 -15.45 -29.47 24.57
CA THR A 263 -14.94 -30.79 24.97
C THR A 263 -13.55 -30.75 25.61
N GLY A 264 -12.95 -29.57 25.79
CA GLY A 264 -11.62 -29.39 26.39
C GLY A 264 -10.45 -29.66 25.45
N ARG A 265 -10.70 -29.90 24.16
CA ARG A 265 -9.64 -30.01 23.14
C ARG A 265 -9.26 -28.63 22.63
N HIS A 266 -8.01 -28.46 22.23
CA HIS A 266 -7.53 -27.21 21.67
C HIS A 266 -7.25 -27.36 20.18
N ILE A 267 -7.58 -26.33 19.42
CA ILE A 267 -7.28 -26.21 18.01
C ILE A 267 -6.38 -24.98 17.81
N ILE A 268 -5.26 -25.20 17.14
CA ILE A 268 -4.30 -24.16 16.77
C ILE A 268 -4.45 -23.99 15.26
N ASN A 269 -5.07 -22.88 14.86
CA ASN A 269 -5.11 -22.47 13.46
C ASN A 269 -3.98 -21.47 13.26
N PHE A 270 -3.11 -21.71 12.28
CA PHE A 270 -2.03 -20.79 11.99
C PHE A 270 -1.82 -20.70 10.48
N LYS A 271 -1.21 -19.61 10.02
CA LYS A 271 -0.91 -19.39 8.61
C LYS A 271 0.59 -19.24 8.44
N MET A 272 1.13 -19.90 7.43
CA MET A 272 2.56 -19.95 7.16
C MET A 272 2.82 -19.54 5.71
N THR A 273 3.93 -18.83 5.49
CA THR A 273 4.40 -18.42 4.15
C THR A 273 5.85 -18.82 3.96
N ASP A 274 6.20 -19.30 2.77
CA ASP A 274 7.60 -19.44 2.32
C ASP A 274 8.01 -18.29 1.38
N TYR A 275 7.18 -17.24 1.34
CA TYR A 275 7.21 -16.09 0.43
C TYR A 275 6.96 -16.37 -1.05
N THR A 276 6.89 -17.64 -1.46
CA THR A 276 6.39 -18.05 -2.80
C THR A 276 4.86 -18.15 -2.81
N SER A 277 4.29 -18.64 -1.70
CA SER A 277 2.85 -18.61 -1.42
C SER A 277 2.61 -18.74 0.09
N SER A 278 1.36 -18.94 0.49
CA SER A 278 0.96 -19.10 1.88
C SER A 278 -0.12 -20.17 2.02
N PHE A 279 -0.15 -20.85 3.15
CA PHE A 279 -1.18 -21.84 3.46
C PHE A 279 -1.75 -21.67 4.87
N ALA A 280 -3.05 -21.91 5.01
CA ALA A 280 -3.69 -22.12 6.30
C ALA A 280 -3.35 -23.53 6.83
N MET A 281 -3.09 -23.62 8.12
CA MET A 281 -2.65 -24.83 8.80
C MET A 281 -3.45 -25.05 10.07
N GLN A 282 -3.68 -26.31 10.40
CA GLN A 282 -4.43 -26.70 11.59
C GLN A 282 -3.70 -27.80 12.36
N LYS A 283 -3.59 -27.61 13.67
CA LYS A 283 -3.09 -28.61 14.61
C LYS A 283 -4.05 -28.78 15.79
N TRP A 284 -4.38 -30.03 16.10
CA TRP A 284 -5.20 -30.39 17.26
C TRP A 284 -4.32 -30.81 18.44
N ALA A 285 -4.68 -30.36 19.63
CA ALA A 285 -4.13 -30.81 20.91
C ALA A 285 -5.26 -31.31 21.82
N LYS A 286 -5.02 -32.40 22.55
CA LYS A 286 -6.06 -33.05 23.35
C LYS A 286 -6.34 -32.35 24.68
N ASP A 287 -5.32 -31.75 25.28
CA ASP A 287 -5.32 -31.14 26.61
C ASP A 287 -4.29 -30.01 26.70
N ASP A 288 -4.29 -29.28 27.82
CA ASP A 288 -3.37 -28.16 28.08
C ASP A 288 -1.89 -28.58 28.13
N GLU A 289 -1.58 -29.83 28.51
CA GLU A 289 -0.20 -30.33 28.53
C GLU A 289 0.33 -30.60 27.12
N GLU A 290 -0.52 -31.13 26.24
CA GLU A 290 -0.20 -31.30 24.83
C GLU A 290 -0.16 -29.96 24.09
N LEU A 291 -1.01 -29.00 24.47
CA LEU A 291 -1.00 -27.64 23.93
C LEU A 291 0.35 -26.95 24.15
N LYS A 292 0.93 -27.06 25.35
CA LYS A 292 2.26 -26.51 25.68
C LYS A 292 3.38 -27.04 24.78
N LYS A 293 3.24 -28.25 24.23
CA LYS A 293 4.22 -28.81 23.27
C LYS A 293 4.21 -28.09 21.94
N TYR A 294 3.19 -27.27 21.66
CA TYR A 294 3.03 -26.52 20.43
C TYR A 294 3.21 -25.01 20.62
N ASP A 295 3.77 -24.58 21.75
CA ASP A 295 4.02 -23.16 22.02
C ASP A 295 5.01 -22.51 21.04
N MET A 296 5.86 -23.30 20.36
CA MET A 296 6.70 -22.80 19.25
C MET A 296 5.90 -22.33 18.02
N ILE A 297 4.58 -22.61 17.95
CA ILE A 297 3.70 -21.99 16.97
C ILE A 297 3.36 -20.59 17.46
N SER A 298 4.25 -19.66 17.15
CA SER A 298 4.11 -18.22 17.42
C SER A 298 4.39 -17.41 16.17
N LYS A 299 3.79 -16.21 16.10
CA LYS A 299 4.04 -15.26 15.01
C LYS A 299 5.54 -14.92 14.94
N GLY A 300 6.12 -15.00 13.75
CA GLY A 300 7.55 -14.80 13.49
C GLY A 300 8.40 -16.08 13.56
N SER A 301 7.90 -17.18 14.11
CA SER A 301 8.62 -18.45 14.16
C SER A 301 8.71 -19.08 12.77
N TRP A 302 9.86 -19.67 12.48
CA TRP A 302 10.06 -20.47 11.28
C TRP A 302 9.88 -21.95 11.61
N LEU A 303 9.02 -22.62 10.86
CA LEU A 303 8.65 -23.99 11.11
C LEU A 303 8.86 -24.85 9.87
N ARG A 304 9.30 -26.08 10.09
CA ARG A 304 9.10 -27.19 9.16
C ARG A 304 7.87 -27.95 9.62
N VAL A 305 6.91 -28.13 8.72
CA VAL A 305 5.67 -28.86 8.97
C VAL A 305 5.49 -29.97 7.96
N ARG A 306 4.90 -31.10 8.38
CA ARG A 306 4.47 -32.17 7.49
C ARG A 306 3.02 -32.50 7.75
N GLY A 307 2.23 -32.60 6.69
CA GLY A 307 0.80 -32.85 6.81
C GLY A 307 0.14 -33.25 5.51
N ASN A 308 -1.18 -33.41 5.58
CA ASN A 308 -2.03 -33.59 4.41
C ASN A 308 -2.71 -32.25 4.10
N ILE A 309 -2.78 -31.89 2.83
CA ILE A 309 -3.47 -30.72 2.34
C ILE A 309 -4.82 -31.18 1.81
N GLU A 310 -5.87 -30.72 2.46
CA GLU A 310 -7.25 -31.13 2.20
C GLU A 310 -8.10 -29.87 2.03
N ASN A 311 -9.16 -29.94 1.21
CA ASN A 311 -10.10 -28.84 1.11
C ASN A 311 -10.94 -28.75 2.38
N ASN A 312 -10.84 -27.65 3.11
CA ASN A 312 -11.63 -27.44 4.30
C ASN A 312 -13.03 -26.98 3.91
N ASN A 313 -14.05 -27.80 4.20
CA ASN A 313 -15.44 -27.51 3.82
C ASN A 313 -16.02 -26.22 4.42
N PHE A 314 -15.45 -25.72 5.52
CA PHE A 314 -15.90 -24.48 6.16
C PHE A 314 -15.30 -23.24 5.47
N THR A 315 -13.98 -23.23 5.26
CA THR A 315 -13.28 -22.11 4.63
C THR A 315 -13.27 -22.19 3.10
N LYS A 316 -13.64 -23.34 2.53
CA LYS A 316 -13.56 -23.68 1.10
C LYS A 316 -12.16 -23.47 0.51
N SER A 317 -11.13 -23.62 1.36
CA SER A 317 -9.74 -23.38 1.02
C SER A 317 -8.89 -24.61 1.35
N LEU A 318 -7.84 -24.84 0.55
CA LEU A 318 -6.85 -25.86 0.87
C LEU A 318 -6.19 -25.52 2.22
N THR A 319 -6.25 -26.47 3.16
CA THR A 319 -5.72 -26.31 4.52
C THR A 319 -4.85 -27.52 4.84
N MET A 320 -3.67 -27.28 5.43
CA MET A 320 -2.81 -28.37 5.88
C MET A 320 -3.23 -28.84 7.27
N ASN A 321 -3.62 -30.11 7.37
CA ASN A 321 -3.73 -30.84 8.64
C ASN A 321 -2.34 -31.29 9.08
N VAL A 322 -1.76 -30.60 10.06
CA VAL A 322 -0.35 -30.78 10.47
C VAL A 322 -0.19 -32.01 11.34
N GLN A 323 0.62 -32.96 10.87
CA GLN A 323 0.95 -34.19 11.57
C GLN A 323 2.22 -34.01 12.39
N ASP A 324 3.31 -33.58 11.75
CA ASP A 324 4.60 -33.32 12.36
C ASP A 324 4.98 -31.85 12.23
N ILE A 325 5.66 -31.33 13.23
CA ILE A 325 6.10 -29.94 13.31
C ILE A 325 7.47 -29.88 13.99
N LYS A 326 8.33 -29.00 13.51
CA LYS A 326 9.61 -28.69 14.12
C LYS A 326 9.95 -27.23 13.87
N GLU A 327 10.40 -26.54 14.91
CA GLU A 327 11.00 -25.22 14.75
C GLU A 327 12.34 -25.33 14.04
N ILE A 328 12.54 -24.47 13.05
CA ILE A 328 13.78 -24.38 12.27
C ILE A 328 14.40 -23.01 12.46
N VAL A 329 15.71 -22.95 12.33
CA VAL A 329 16.43 -21.67 12.32
C VAL A 329 16.44 -21.18 10.88
N HIS A 330 15.76 -20.07 10.64
CA HIS A 330 15.91 -19.34 9.39
C HIS A 330 17.18 -18.47 9.46
N HIS A 331 18.04 -18.63 8.46
CA HIS A 331 19.24 -17.82 8.35
C HIS A 331 18.91 -16.53 7.64
N GLU A 332 18.65 -15.48 8.42
CA GLU A 332 18.49 -14.14 7.89
C GLU A 332 19.73 -13.72 7.08
N ARG A 333 19.50 -12.87 6.09
CA ARG A 333 20.56 -12.28 5.28
C ARG A 333 21.50 -11.44 6.15
N LYS A 334 22.81 -11.63 5.94
CA LYS A 334 23.87 -10.98 6.70
C LYS A 334 24.86 -10.36 5.76
N ASP A 335 25.33 -9.17 6.13
CA ASP A 335 26.48 -8.57 5.48
C ASP A 335 27.76 -9.30 5.92
N LEU A 336 28.43 -9.94 4.96
CA LEU A 336 29.58 -10.82 5.20
C LEU A 336 30.92 -10.09 5.24
N MET A 337 30.95 -8.79 4.93
CA MET A 337 32.19 -8.01 4.96
C MET A 337 32.74 -7.81 6.37
N PRO A 338 34.04 -7.58 6.56
CA PRO A 338 34.60 -7.13 7.84
C PRO A 338 33.94 -5.83 8.34
N ALA A 339 33.92 -5.63 9.66
CA ALA A 339 33.25 -4.47 10.27
C ALA A 339 33.82 -3.11 9.83
N ASP A 340 35.11 -3.05 9.49
CA ASP A 340 35.82 -1.88 8.99
C ASP A 340 35.67 -1.66 7.47
N GLN A 341 34.92 -2.53 6.78
CA GLN A 341 34.77 -2.54 5.32
C GLN A 341 33.31 -2.60 4.88
N LYS A 342 32.40 -2.07 5.70
CA LYS A 342 30.96 -1.98 5.42
C LYS A 342 30.68 -0.74 4.57
N ARG A 343 29.70 -0.83 3.66
CA ARG A 343 29.25 0.33 2.88
C ARG A 343 28.34 1.25 3.69
N VAL A 344 28.07 2.41 3.13
CA VAL A 344 26.98 3.32 3.53
C VAL A 344 25.98 3.38 2.39
N GLU A 345 24.69 3.22 2.69
CA GLU A 345 23.62 3.43 1.72
C GLU A 345 23.27 4.92 1.63
N PHE A 346 23.28 5.48 0.42
CA PHE A 346 23.02 6.89 0.16
C PHE A 346 21.67 7.15 -0.50
N HIS A 347 20.99 6.14 -1.03
CA HIS A 347 19.72 6.33 -1.74
C HIS A 347 18.72 5.26 -1.30
N ALA A 348 17.82 5.64 -0.41
CA ALA A 348 16.84 4.74 0.17
C ALA A 348 15.52 5.46 0.50
N HIS A 349 14.44 4.78 0.16
CA HIS A 349 13.06 5.21 0.32
C HIS A 349 12.39 4.44 1.45
N THR A 350 11.49 5.12 2.15
CA THR A 350 10.70 4.57 3.24
C THR A 350 9.23 4.51 2.82
N ASN A 351 8.37 3.97 3.68
CA ASN A 351 6.93 3.96 3.51
C ASN A 351 6.31 5.37 3.40
N MET A 352 7.09 6.44 3.60
CA MET A 352 6.69 7.83 3.34
C MET A 352 6.89 8.26 1.87
N SER A 353 7.59 7.49 1.05
CA SER A 353 7.55 7.64 -0.42
C SER A 353 6.19 7.15 -0.94
N THR A 354 5.29 8.11 -1.17
CA THR A 354 3.86 7.89 -1.43
C THR A 354 3.62 6.80 -2.48
N MET A 355 2.95 5.72 -2.09
CA MET A 355 2.55 4.61 -2.96
C MET A 355 3.71 3.97 -3.76
N ASP A 356 4.93 3.95 -3.22
CA ASP A 356 6.09 3.41 -3.94
C ASP A 356 7.03 2.52 -3.11
N ALA A 357 7.38 2.91 -1.88
CA ALA A 357 8.29 2.13 -1.03
C ALA A 357 7.61 1.57 0.22
N LEU A 358 8.16 0.48 0.75
CA LEU A 358 7.58 -0.34 1.82
C LEU A 358 8.17 -0.15 3.22
N PRO A 359 9.50 -0.01 3.40
CA PRO A 359 10.08 -0.17 4.72
C PRO A 359 9.78 1.05 5.58
N THR A 360 9.42 0.82 6.85
CA THR A 360 9.44 1.94 7.79
C THR A 360 10.88 2.42 7.96
N VAL A 361 11.07 3.70 8.29
CA VAL A 361 12.41 4.23 8.50
C VAL A 361 13.15 3.48 9.61
N GLU A 362 12.43 2.98 10.61
CA GLU A 362 13.01 2.20 11.69
C GLU A 362 13.53 0.84 11.24
N SER A 363 12.77 0.11 10.42
CA SER A 363 13.22 -1.20 9.92
C SER A 363 14.42 -1.05 8.99
N LEU A 364 14.47 0.02 8.20
CA LEU A 364 15.59 0.37 7.35
C LEU A 364 16.87 0.65 8.19
N ILE A 365 16.76 1.50 9.21
CA ILE A 365 17.85 1.84 10.14
C ILE A 365 18.32 0.62 10.93
N ASP A 366 17.38 -0.19 11.44
CA ASP A 366 17.69 -1.40 12.21
C ASP A 366 18.44 -2.43 11.38
N THR A 367 18.07 -2.57 10.10
CA THR A 367 18.76 -3.47 9.18
C THR A 367 20.19 -3.00 8.92
N ALA A 368 20.39 -1.71 8.66
CA ALA A 368 21.71 -1.13 8.47
C ALA A 368 22.60 -1.30 9.71
N ALA A 369 22.07 -1.00 10.90
CA ALA A 369 22.76 -1.19 12.18
C ALA A 369 23.13 -2.66 12.42
N LYS A 370 22.20 -3.59 12.15
CA LYS A 370 22.43 -5.04 12.26
C LYS A 370 23.51 -5.55 11.31
N TRP A 371 23.62 -4.96 10.11
CA TRP A 371 24.69 -5.25 9.15
C TRP A 371 26.01 -4.55 9.46
N GLY A 372 26.03 -3.63 10.44
CA GLY A 372 27.20 -2.88 10.86
C GLY A 372 27.56 -1.73 9.93
N HIS A 373 26.61 -1.23 9.13
CA HIS A 373 26.84 -0.05 8.29
C HIS A 373 27.05 1.18 9.20
N PRO A 374 28.04 2.04 8.94
CA PRO A 374 28.35 3.16 9.84
C PRO A 374 27.35 4.31 9.74
N ALA A 375 26.66 4.42 8.60
CA ALA A 375 25.62 5.41 8.36
C ALA A 375 24.57 4.88 7.38
N ILE A 376 23.42 5.54 7.32
CA ILE A 376 22.38 5.29 6.31
C ILE A 376 21.66 6.59 5.95
N ALA A 377 21.42 6.80 4.66
CA ALA A 377 20.63 7.92 4.17
C ALA A 377 19.14 7.61 4.04
N ILE A 378 18.32 8.65 4.22
CA ILE A 378 16.87 8.63 4.06
C ILE A 378 16.52 9.68 2.99
N THR A 379 16.03 9.25 1.84
CA THR A 379 15.85 10.10 0.65
C THR A 379 14.48 9.90 0.01
N ASP A 380 13.42 10.05 0.81
CA ASP A 380 12.05 9.88 0.32
C ASP A 380 11.69 10.82 -0.85
N HIS A 381 10.75 10.40 -1.69
CA HIS A 381 10.31 11.18 -2.85
C HIS A 381 9.55 12.44 -2.42
N ALA A 382 10.10 13.61 -2.74
CA ALA A 382 9.48 14.93 -2.61
C ALA A 382 8.97 15.30 -1.19
N ASN A 383 9.36 14.55 -0.16
CA ASN A 383 8.94 14.77 1.22
C ASN A 383 9.99 14.28 2.23
N VAL A 384 9.86 14.74 3.47
CA VAL A 384 10.80 14.42 4.57
C VAL A 384 10.10 13.86 5.80
N GLN A 385 8.90 13.28 5.65
CA GLN A 385 8.05 12.84 6.78
C GLN A 385 8.67 11.77 7.67
N SER A 386 9.64 11.02 7.16
CA SER A 386 10.37 10.00 7.89
C SER A 386 11.46 10.57 8.82
N PHE A 387 11.77 11.87 8.74
CA PHE A 387 12.88 12.48 9.47
C PHE A 387 12.75 12.38 11.01
N PRO A 388 11.61 12.70 11.65
CA PRO A 388 11.49 12.62 13.11
C PRO A 388 11.75 11.20 13.63
N HIS A 389 11.04 10.22 13.06
CA HIS A 389 11.21 8.80 13.36
C HIS A 389 12.64 8.31 13.09
N GLY A 390 13.22 8.71 11.96
CA GLY A 390 14.59 8.39 11.59
C GLY A 390 15.62 8.94 12.59
N TYR A 391 15.43 10.18 13.04
CA TYR A 391 16.28 10.84 14.03
C TYR A 391 16.27 10.13 15.39
N HIS A 392 15.09 9.87 15.95
CA HIS A 392 14.98 9.16 17.23
C HIS A 392 15.52 7.73 17.12
N ARG A 393 15.22 7.02 16.02
CA ARG A 393 15.67 5.64 15.85
C ARG A 393 17.17 5.54 15.64
N ALA A 394 17.76 6.40 14.81
CA ALA A 394 19.20 6.42 14.56
C ALA A 394 19.99 6.65 15.85
N LYS A 395 19.57 7.62 16.68
CA LYS A 395 20.13 7.84 18.02
C LYS A 395 20.04 6.62 18.92
N LYS A 396 18.88 5.95 18.94
CA LYS A 396 18.66 4.74 19.75
C LYS A 396 19.49 3.55 19.26
N ALA A 397 19.67 3.40 17.95
CA ALA A 397 20.43 2.33 17.33
C ALA A 397 21.95 2.59 17.31
N GLY A 398 22.39 3.83 17.54
CA GLY A 398 23.81 4.22 17.52
C GLY A 398 24.43 4.26 16.13
N ILE A 399 23.61 4.51 15.09
CA ILE A 399 24.04 4.65 13.70
C ILE A 399 23.79 6.09 13.23
N LYS A 400 24.66 6.62 12.36
CA LYS A 400 24.49 7.97 11.80
C LYS A 400 23.40 7.97 10.72
N ALA A 401 22.36 8.79 10.90
CA ALA A 401 21.39 9.05 9.85
C ALA A 401 21.85 10.22 8.98
N ILE A 402 21.74 10.06 7.66
CA ILE A 402 21.98 11.11 6.67
C ILE A 402 20.62 11.52 6.10
N PHE A 403 20.13 12.69 6.50
CA PHE A 403 18.82 13.17 6.08
C PHE A 403 18.88 13.76 4.68
N GLY A 404 17.95 13.36 3.81
CA GLY A 404 17.90 13.85 2.44
C GLY A 404 16.51 13.73 1.81
N LEU A 405 16.47 13.99 0.50
CA LEU A 405 15.26 14.11 -0.30
C LEU A 405 15.59 13.71 -1.73
N GLU A 406 14.81 12.81 -2.34
CA GLU A 406 14.80 12.72 -3.80
C GLU A 406 13.81 13.75 -4.35
N ALA A 407 14.35 14.81 -4.95
CA ALA A 407 13.64 15.99 -5.38
C ALA A 407 13.32 15.95 -6.87
N ASN A 408 12.15 16.48 -7.22
CA ASN A 408 11.73 16.75 -8.59
C ASN A 408 12.21 18.14 -9.01
N ILE A 409 13.34 18.21 -9.72
CA ILE A 409 13.90 19.46 -10.23
C ILE A 409 13.29 19.80 -11.58
N VAL A 410 13.00 21.09 -11.79
CA VAL A 410 12.55 21.63 -13.07
C VAL A 410 13.34 22.88 -13.44
N GLU A 411 13.50 23.12 -14.73
CA GLU A 411 13.97 24.43 -15.21
C GLU A 411 12.89 25.49 -14.96
N ASP A 412 13.31 26.68 -14.55
CA ASP A 412 12.41 27.80 -14.26
C ASP A 412 11.57 28.20 -15.48
N LYS A 413 12.20 28.17 -16.67
CA LYS A 413 11.61 28.53 -17.95
C LYS A 413 12.10 27.61 -19.04
N VAL A 414 11.19 27.14 -19.88
CA VAL A 414 11.56 26.45 -21.13
C VAL A 414 11.68 27.49 -22.24
N PRO A 415 12.89 27.73 -22.78
CA PRO A 415 13.10 28.76 -23.78
C PRO A 415 12.49 28.38 -25.14
N ILE A 416 11.91 29.38 -25.81
CA ILE A 416 11.49 29.34 -27.21
C ILE A 416 12.70 29.50 -28.14
N SER A 417 13.64 30.38 -27.77
CA SER A 417 14.85 30.68 -28.55
C SER A 417 16.14 30.35 -27.80
N TYR A 418 17.15 29.90 -28.54
CA TYR A 418 18.51 29.65 -28.06
C TYR A 418 19.51 30.48 -28.85
N ASN A 419 20.70 30.74 -28.29
CA ASN A 419 21.75 31.59 -28.88
C ASN A 419 21.19 32.96 -29.35
N GLU A 420 20.46 33.64 -28.46
CA GLU A 420 19.76 34.88 -28.80
C GLU A 420 20.71 35.99 -29.23
N VAL A 421 20.29 36.72 -30.25
CA VAL A 421 20.99 37.88 -30.80
C VAL A 421 19.99 38.98 -31.06
N ASP A 422 20.44 40.24 -31.02
CA ASP A 422 19.63 41.38 -31.43
C ASP A 422 19.32 41.26 -32.93
N MET A 423 18.10 40.84 -33.24
CA MET A 423 17.66 40.58 -34.61
C MET A 423 16.16 40.78 -34.76
N ASN A 424 15.77 41.57 -35.77
CA ASN A 424 14.38 41.76 -36.12
C ASN A 424 13.81 40.49 -36.79
N LEU A 425 12.76 39.91 -36.20
CA LEU A 425 12.14 38.66 -36.68
C LEU A 425 11.52 38.79 -38.08
N HIS A 426 11.09 39.99 -38.48
CA HIS A 426 10.48 40.19 -39.81
C HIS A 426 11.51 40.28 -40.95
N GLU A 427 12.74 40.71 -40.64
CA GLU A 427 13.83 40.84 -41.61
C GLU A 427 14.84 39.68 -41.54
N ALA A 428 14.62 38.71 -40.64
CA ALA A 428 15.44 37.51 -40.53
C ALA A 428 15.17 36.51 -41.67
N THR A 429 16.21 35.75 -42.02
CA THR A 429 16.09 34.56 -42.89
C THR A 429 16.12 33.31 -42.01
N TYR A 430 15.18 32.41 -42.24
CA TYR A 430 15.00 31.21 -41.43
C TYR A 430 15.40 29.98 -42.22
N VAL A 431 16.18 29.08 -41.63
CA VAL A 431 16.39 27.72 -42.14
C VAL A 431 15.61 26.79 -41.23
N VAL A 432 14.48 26.33 -41.74
CA VAL A 432 13.61 25.40 -41.03
C VAL A 432 14.02 24.00 -41.45
N PHE A 433 14.42 23.17 -40.51
CA PHE A 433 14.98 21.86 -40.80
C PHE A 433 14.40 20.78 -39.89
N ASP A 434 14.50 19.55 -40.37
CA ASP A 434 14.09 18.33 -39.69
C ASP A 434 15.09 17.23 -40.04
N VAL A 435 15.29 16.29 -39.12
CA VAL A 435 16.21 15.18 -39.31
C VAL A 435 15.55 13.84 -39.08
N GLU A 436 15.87 12.87 -39.93
CA GLU A 436 15.48 11.47 -39.72
C GLU A 436 16.69 10.65 -39.27
N THR A 437 16.43 9.73 -38.35
CA THR A 437 17.47 9.02 -37.60
C THR A 437 17.12 7.54 -37.44
N THR A 438 18.11 6.69 -37.19
CA THR A 438 17.86 5.25 -36.94
C THR A 438 17.30 4.95 -35.53
N GLY A 439 17.07 5.97 -34.72
CA GLY A 439 16.52 5.89 -33.36
C GLY A 439 16.70 7.20 -32.60
N LEU A 440 16.29 7.24 -31.32
CA LEU A 440 16.15 8.49 -30.56
C LEU A 440 17.43 8.98 -29.86
N SER A 441 18.50 8.19 -29.83
CA SER A 441 19.75 8.55 -29.14
C SER A 441 20.80 8.98 -30.16
N ALA A 442 21.25 10.23 -30.08
CA ALA A 442 22.31 10.71 -30.96
C ALA A 442 23.59 9.91 -30.77
N ALA A 443 23.85 9.37 -29.56
CA ALA A 443 25.00 8.55 -29.24
C ALA A 443 25.01 7.17 -29.90
N ASN A 444 23.84 6.53 -30.03
CA ASN A 444 23.72 5.13 -30.49
C ASN A 444 23.08 4.99 -31.89
N ASN A 445 22.59 6.08 -32.46
CA ASN A 445 21.88 6.08 -33.73
C ASN A 445 22.55 7.00 -34.75
N ASP A 446 22.28 6.70 -36.02
CA ASP A 446 22.84 7.38 -37.18
C ASP A 446 21.82 8.30 -37.81
N LEU A 447 22.33 9.39 -38.38
CA LEU A 447 21.57 10.36 -39.16
C LEU A 447 21.38 9.82 -40.58
N ILE A 448 20.13 9.74 -41.06
CA ILE A 448 19.80 9.11 -42.35
C ILE A 448 19.18 10.06 -43.37
N GLN A 449 18.65 11.21 -42.93
CA GLN A 449 18.23 12.30 -43.81
C GLN A 449 18.37 13.64 -43.08
N ILE A 450 18.77 14.68 -43.81
CA ILE A 450 18.61 16.08 -43.39
C ILE A 450 17.80 16.77 -44.47
N ALA A 451 16.69 17.38 -44.08
CA ALA A 451 15.95 18.25 -44.99
C ALA A 451 15.69 19.60 -44.36
N ALA A 452 15.73 20.64 -45.18
CA ALA A 452 15.49 22.00 -44.75
C ALA A 452 14.92 22.90 -45.85
N SER A 453 14.09 23.84 -45.43
CA SER A 453 13.56 24.93 -46.25
C SER A 453 14.11 26.25 -45.73
N LYS A 454 14.88 26.95 -46.56
CA LYS A 454 15.33 28.32 -46.29
C LYS A 454 14.21 29.28 -46.71
N MET A 455 13.74 30.09 -45.77
CA MET A 455 12.56 30.93 -45.92
C MET A 455 12.85 32.38 -45.57
N PHE A 456 12.34 33.30 -46.39
CA PHE A 456 12.34 34.74 -46.15
C PHE A 456 10.95 35.31 -46.37
N LYS A 457 10.41 36.02 -45.36
CA LYS A 457 9.05 36.59 -45.38
C LYS A 457 7.96 35.60 -45.79
N GLY A 458 8.04 34.37 -45.29
CA GLY A 458 7.07 33.30 -45.54
C GLY A 458 7.26 32.53 -46.84
N ASN A 459 8.21 32.92 -47.70
CA ASN A 459 8.46 32.26 -48.97
C ASN A 459 9.72 31.41 -48.90
N ILE A 460 9.66 30.20 -49.46
CA ILE A 460 10.83 29.34 -49.65
C ILE A 460 11.71 29.98 -50.72
N ILE A 461 12.98 30.23 -50.39
CA ILE A 461 13.98 30.80 -51.30
C ILE A 461 15.04 29.78 -51.71
N GLU A 462 15.24 28.74 -50.92
CA GLU A 462 16.19 27.65 -51.18
C GLU A 462 15.75 26.40 -50.40
N GLN A 463 16.07 25.20 -50.89
CA GLN A 463 15.78 23.93 -50.21
C GLN A 463 17.04 23.06 -50.15
N PHE A 464 17.12 22.23 -49.11
CA PHE A 464 18.16 21.24 -48.88
C PHE A 464 17.47 19.92 -48.54
N ASP A 465 17.81 18.83 -49.22
CA ASP A 465 17.23 17.51 -48.97
C ASP A 465 18.26 16.45 -49.37
N GLU A 466 18.89 15.84 -48.36
CA GLU A 466 19.98 14.89 -48.57
C GLU A 466 19.80 13.66 -47.70
N PHE A 467 19.82 12.49 -48.35
CA PHE A 467 19.90 11.20 -47.67
C PHE A 467 21.36 10.85 -47.32
N ILE A 468 21.54 10.13 -46.22
CA ILE A 468 22.84 9.74 -45.69
C ILE A 468 22.85 8.22 -45.55
N ASP A 469 23.91 7.57 -46.04
CA ASP A 469 24.10 6.12 -45.88
C ASP A 469 24.64 5.81 -44.47
N PRO A 470 23.88 5.12 -43.59
CA PRO A 470 24.35 4.76 -42.26
C PRO A 470 25.35 3.59 -42.27
N GLY A 471 25.63 2.99 -43.43
CA GLY A 471 26.60 1.90 -43.59
C GLY A 471 26.11 0.54 -43.09
N HIS A 472 24.86 0.43 -42.64
CA HIS A 472 24.19 -0.81 -42.28
C HIS A 472 22.70 -0.78 -42.70
N PRO A 473 22.03 -1.94 -42.81
CA PRO A 473 20.60 -1.98 -43.14
C PRO A 473 19.74 -1.26 -42.09
N LEU A 474 18.69 -0.58 -42.53
CA LEU A 474 17.69 0.03 -41.67
C LEU A 474 16.80 -1.04 -41.02
N SER A 475 16.38 -0.80 -39.78
CA SER A 475 15.44 -1.70 -39.10
C SER A 475 14.03 -1.56 -39.70
N ALA A 476 13.22 -2.61 -39.57
CA ALA A 476 11.82 -2.58 -39.99
C ALA A 476 11.05 -1.44 -39.31
N PHE A 477 11.31 -1.23 -38.01
CA PHE A 477 10.73 -0.12 -37.24
C PHE A 477 11.09 1.25 -37.82
N THR A 478 12.37 1.50 -38.14
CA THR A 478 12.82 2.78 -38.72
C THR A 478 12.17 3.02 -40.07
N THR A 479 12.09 1.96 -40.90
CA THR A 479 11.49 2.03 -42.23
C THR A 479 9.99 2.31 -42.16
N GLU A 480 9.27 1.69 -41.21
CA GLU A 480 7.84 1.93 -40.99
C GLU A 480 7.56 3.32 -40.42
N LEU A 481 8.43 3.82 -39.54
CA LEU A 481 8.27 5.12 -38.89
C LEU A 481 8.52 6.27 -39.86
N THR A 482 9.64 6.22 -40.60
CA THR A 482 10.14 7.31 -41.45
C THR A 482 9.76 7.16 -42.92
N GLY A 483 9.32 5.98 -43.35
CA GLY A 483 9.15 5.66 -44.77
C GLY A 483 10.47 5.60 -45.57
N ILE A 484 11.63 5.82 -44.93
CA ILE A 484 12.95 5.73 -45.56
C ILE A 484 13.34 4.26 -45.66
N THR A 485 13.60 3.80 -46.89
CA THR A 485 14.02 2.41 -47.16
C THR A 485 15.52 2.33 -47.39
N ASP A 486 16.10 1.13 -47.28
CA ASP A 486 17.50 0.88 -47.65
C ASP A 486 17.84 1.37 -49.06
N ASN A 487 16.86 1.42 -49.97
CA ASN A 487 17.08 1.92 -51.33
C ASN A 487 17.23 3.45 -51.40
N HIS A 488 16.73 4.20 -50.41
CA HIS A 488 16.88 5.66 -50.34
C HIS A 488 18.26 6.07 -49.81
N VAL A 489 18.84 5.29 -48.90
CA VAL A 489 20.10 5.63 -48.21
C VAL A 489 21.33 4.99 -48.86
N ARG A 490 21.18 3.84 -49.52
CA ARG A 490 22.32 3.09 -50.07
C ARG A 490 22.99 3.85 -51.21
N GLY A 491 24.26 4.20 -51.03
CA GLY A 491 25.05 4.94 -52.02
C GLY A 491 24.80 6.44 -52.06
N SER A 492 24.10 6.98 -51.06
CA SER A 492 23.88 8.41 -50.87
C SER A 492 25.17 9.11 -50.39
N LYS A 493 25.14 10.44 -50.23
CA LYS A 493 26.33 11.23 -49.92
C LYS A 493 26.94 10.81 -48.57
N PRO A 494 28.28 10.85 -48.41
CA PRO A 494 28.92 10.65 -47.11
C PRO A 494 28.47 11.71 -46.10
N ILE A 495 28.21 11.30 -44.86
CA ILE A 495 27.73 12.18 -43.78
C ILE A 495 28.56 13.46 -43.62
N LEU A 496 29.89 13.37 -43.66
CA LEU A 496 30.78 14.52 -43.51
C LEU A 496 30.54 15.59 -44.60
N GLN A 497 30.28 15.15 -45.83
CA GLN A 497 29.98 16.05 -46.94
C GLN A 497 28.63 16.74 -46.70
N VAL A 498 27.59 15.98 -46.35
CA VAL A 498 26.25 16.52 -46.08
C VAL A 498 26.27 17.53 -44.93
N LEU A 499 26.98 17.22 -43.85
CA LEU A 499 27.15 18.11 -42.69
C LEU A 499 27.78 19.46 -43.07
N GLN A 500 28.83 19.46 -43.90
CA GLN A 500 29.49 20.67 -44.37
C GLN A 500 28.64 21.47 -45.37
N GLU A 501 27.95 20.80 -46.28
CA GLU A 501 27.00 21.43 -47.19
C GLU A 501 25.86 22.09 -46.40
N PHE A 502 25.35 21.43 -45.36
CA PHE A 502 24.33 21.99 -44.48
C PHE A 502 24.83 23.18 -43.64
N GLN A 503 26.07 23.14 -43.10
CA GLN A 503 26.65 24.30 -42.40
C GLN A 503 26.72 25.53 -43.31
N ASN A 504 27.16 25.34 -44.55
CA ASN A 504 27.22 26.42 -45.54
C ASN A 504 25.82 26.94 -45.87
N PHE A 505 24.83 26.04 -45.98
CA PHE A 505 23.44 26.40 -46.21
C PHE A 505 22.87 27.28 -45.06
N CYS A 506 23.30 27.05 -43.83
CA CYS A 506 22.81 27.73 -42.61
C CYS A 506 23.56 29.01 -42.21
N GLN A 507 24.49 29.52 -43.04
CA GLN A 507 25.25 30.71 -42.68
C GLN A 507 24.37 31.97 -42.66
N GLY A 508 24.43 32.73 -41.56
CA GLY A 508 23.72 34.01 -41.42
C GLY A 508 22.20 33.88 -41.26
N THR A 509 21.69 32.69 -40.95
CA THR A 509 20.25 32.42 -40.79
C THR A 509 19.89 32.04 -39.35
N VAL A 510 18.60 32.14 -39.01
CA VAL A 510 18.03 31.59 -37.77
C VAL A 510 17.58 30.15 -38.07
N LEU A 511 18.03 29.19 -37.27
CA LEU A 511 17.60 27.80 -37.39
C LEU A 511 16.27 27.58 -36.70
N VAL A 512 15.43 26.73 -37.27
CA VAL A 512 14.10 26.45 -36.74
C VAL A 512 13.80 24.97 -36.86
N ALA A 513 13.29 24.38 -35.80
CA ALA A 513 12.83 22.99 -35.80
C ALA A 513 11.59 22.85 -34.88
N HIS A 514 10.93 21.70 -34.93
CA HIS A 514 9.77 21.40 -34.10
C HIS A 514 10.15 20.38 -33.02
N ASN A 515 10.52 20.86 -31.84
CA ASN A 515 11.36 20.16 -30.84
C ASN A 515 12.87 20.32 -31.10
N ALA A 516 13.32 21.56 -31.29
CA ALA A 516 14.67 21.89 -31.74
C ALA A 516 15.80 21.32 -30.88
N THR A 517 15.56 21.06 -29.59
CA THR A 517 16.54 20.38 -28.72
C THR A 517 16.94 18.99 -29.25
N PHE A 518 16.01 18.27 -29.89
CA PHE A 518 16.28 16.99 -30.52
C PHE A 518 17.09 17.16 -31.80
N ASP A 519 16.58 17.91 -32.78
CA ASP A 519 17.20 18.04 -34.10
C ASP A 519 18.59 18.69 -34.04
N VAL A 520 18.71 19.79 -33.29
CA VAL A 520 19.99 20.48 -33.07
C VAL A 520 20.94 19.61 -32.25
N GLY A 521 20.42 18.84 -31.29
CA GLY A 521 21.20 17.88 -30.50
C GLY A 521 21.85 16.81 -31.38
N PHE A 522 21.07 16.18 -32.25
CA PHE A 522 21.57 15.21 -33.23
C PHE A 522 22.60 15.79 -34.19
N MET A 523 22.35 17.01 -34.68
CA MET A 523 23.30 17.70 -35.56
C MET A 523 24.61 17.99 -34.86
N ASN A 524 24.57 18.54 -33.64
CA ASN A 524 25.76 18.87 -32.86
C ASN A 524 26.58 17.62 -32.51
N ALA A 525 25.94 16.51 -32.13
CA ALA A 525 26.62 15.25 -31.87
C ALA A 525 27.38 14.74 -33.10
N ASN A 526 26.78 14.83 -34.29
CA ASN A 526 27.44 14.44 -35.54
C ASN A 526 28.53 15.44 -35.97
N TYR A 527 28.36 16.74 -35.72
CA TYR A 527 29.43 17.72 -35.94
C TYR A 527 30.64 17.43 -35.06
N GLU A 528 30.43 17.14 -33.78
CA GLU A 528 31.50 16.83 -32.83
C GLU A 528 32.26 15.55 -33.22
N ARG A 529 31.55 14.46 -33.56
CA ARG A 529 32.14 13.20 -34.07
C ARG A 529 33.05 13.41 -35.28
N HIS A 530 32.76 14.42 -36.08
CA HIS A 530 33.50 14.75 -37.29
C HIS A 530 34.45 15.94 -37.14
N ASN A 531 34.70 16.41 -35.91
CA ASN A 531 35.55 17.57 -35.59
C ASN A 531 35.14 18.85 -36.33
N LEU A 532 33.83 19.05 -36.51
CA LEU A 532 33.25 20.27 -37.08
C LEU A 532 32.77 21.20 -35.97
N PRO A 533 32.75 22.53 -36.20
CA PRO A 533 32.20 23.47 -35.24
C PRO A 533 30.73 23.17 -34.94
N LEU A 534 30.33 23.28 -33.67
CA LEU A 534 28.94 23.16 -33.27
C LEU A 534 28.09 24.32 -33.83
N ILE A 535 26.78 24.12 -33.86
CA ILE A 535 25.80 25.14 -34.24
C ILE A 535 25.88 26.30 -33.24
N THR A 536 26.18 27.49 -33.76
CA THR A 536 26.24 28.76 -32.99
C THR A 536 25.19 29.76 -33.43
N GLN A 537 24.46 29.44 -34.51
CA GLN A 537 23.36 30.23 -35.01
C GLN A 537 22.23 30.34 -33.97
N PRO A 538 21.43 31.41 -34.02
CA PRO A 538 20.21 31.49 -33.23
C PRO A 538 19.23 30.39 -33.64
N VAL A 539 18.57 29.77 -32.66
CA VAL A 539 17.63 28.66 -32.88
C VAL A 539 16.26 29.03 -32.31
N ILE A 540 15.18 28.70 -33.01
CA ILE A 540 13.80 28.78 -32.51
C ILE A 540 13.18 27.38 -32.48
N ASP A 541 12.59 27.02 -31.34
CA ASP A 541 11.78 25.82 -31.19
C ASP A 541 10.29 26.16 -31.37
N THR A 542 9.71 25.72 -32.49
CA THR A 542 8.29 25.98 -32.78
C THR A 542 7.33 25.21 -31.88
N LEU A 543 7.76 24.11 -31.25
CA LEU A 543 6.95 23.38 -30.28
C LEU A 543 6.76 24.24 -29.02
N GLU A 544 7.85 24.78 -28.48
CA GLU A 544 7.81 25.67 -27.32
C GLU A 544 7.17 27.01 -27.66
N PHE A 545 7.38 27.51 -28.88
CA PHE A 545 6.69 28.70 -29.35
C PHE A 545 5.16 28.50 -29.33
N ALA A 546 4.67 27.39 -29.88
CA ALA A 546 3.24 27.06 -29.88
C ALA A 546 2.68 26.84 -28.47
N ARG A 547 3.44 26.21 -27.56
CA ARG A 547 3.03 25.98 -26.16
C ARG A 547 2.83 27.25 -25.36
N ASN A 548 3.58 28.30 -25.71
CA ASN A 548 3.51 29.62 -25.06
C ASN A 548 2.48 30.55 -25.73
N LEU A 549 2.31 30.47 -27.05
CA LEU A 549 1.25 31.21 -27.75
C LEU A 549 -0.15 30.66 -27.50
N TYR A 550 -0.30 29.32 -27.48
CA TYR A 550 -1.58 28.62 -27.37
C TYR A 550 -1.60 27.63 -26.18
N PRO A 551 -1.49 28.12 -24.94
CA PRO A 551 -1.44 27.27 -23.75
C PRO A 551 -2.70 26.41 -23.54
N GLU A 552 -3.84 26.79 -24.11
CA GLU A 552 -5.13 26.11 -24.01
C GLU A 552 -5.25 24.87 -24.89
N TYR A 553 -4.26 24.59 -25.75
CA TYR A 553 -4.29 23.43 -26.64
C TYR A 553 -3.82 22.18 -25.88
N LYS A 554 -4.54 21.04 -26.04
CA LYS A 554 -4.15 19.78 -25.38
C LYS A 554 -2.95 19.08 -26.02
N ARG A 555 -2.67 19.36 -27.30
CA ARG A 555 -1.60 18.71 -28.08
C ARG A 555 -0.94 19.75 -28.98
N HIS A 556 0.39 19.82 -28.91
CA HIS A 556 1.21 20.76 -29.69
C HIS A 556 2.16 20.07 -30.65
N GLY A 557 2.04 18.76 -30.87
CA GLY A 557 2.82 18.09 -31.91
C GLY A 557 2.48 18.64 -33.31
N LEU A 558 3.40 18.43 -34.24
CA LEU A 558 3.32 18.95 -35.60
C LEU A 558 1.98 18.62 -36.28
N GLY A 559 1.61 17.33 -36.35
CA GLY A 559 0.36 16.89 -36.97
C GLY A 559 -0.94 17.53 -36.41
N PRO A 560 -1.13 17.58 -35.08
CA PRO A 560 -2.22 18.34 -34.47
C PRO A 560 -2.25 19.83 -34.83
N LEU A 561 -1.09 20.51 -34.83
CA LEU A 561 -1.00 21.94 -35.12
C LEU A 561 -1.28 22.23 -36.60
N THR A 562 -0.70 21.47 -37.52
CA THR A 562 -0.92 21.66 -38.97
C THR A 562 -2.38 21.50 -39.34
N LYS A 563 -3.06 20.47 -38.80
CA LYS A 563 -4.52 20.30 -38.98
C LYS A 563 -5.32 21.49 -38.47
N ARG A 564 -4.90 22.07 -37.35
CA ARG A 564 -5.63 23.17 -36.71
C ARG A 564 -5.49 24.49 -37.46
N PHE A 565 -4.28 24.80 -37.92
CA PHE A 565 -3.97 25.99 -38.70
C PHE A 565 -4.18 25.80 -40.22
N GLN A 566 -4.73 24.65 -40.63
CA GLN A 566 -4.98 24.31 -42.03
C GLN A 566 -3.73 24.38 -42.91
N VAL A 567 -2.58 24.00 -42.34
CA VAL A 567 -1.31 23.83 -43.05
C VAL A 567 -1.28 22.42 -43.63
N ALA A 568 -0.91 22.30 -44.92
CA ALA A 568 -0.75 21.00 -45.56
C ALA A 568 0.44 20.23 -44.95
N LEU A 569 0.23 18.95 -44.64
CA LEU A 569 1.24 18.00 -44.18
C LEU A 569 1.08 16.73 -45.01
N GLU A 570 1.73 16.70 -46.17
CA GLU A 570 1.72 15.56 -47.09
C GLU A 570 2.85 14.59 -46.68
N HIS A 571 2.57 13.29 -46.53
CA HIS A 571 3.55 12.27 -46.09
C HIS A 571 4.27 12.59 -44.75
N HIS A 572 3.53 12.47 -43.64
CA HIS A 572 4.05 12.57 -42.27
C HIS A 572 5.27 11.65 -42.08
N HIS A 573 6.38 12.17 -41.51
CA HIS A 573 7.67 11.48 -41.29
C HIS A 573 8.62 11.39 -42.51
N MET A 574 8.51 12.32 -43.45
CA MET A 574 9.61 12.63 -44.37
C MET A 574 10.08 14.06 -44.08
N ALA A 575 11.36 14.21 -43.75
CA ALA A 575 11.92 15.45 -43.21
C ALA A 575 11.62 16.71 -44.05
N ASN A 576 11.53 16.59 -45.37
CA ASN A 576 11.29 17.72 -46.26
C ASN A 576 9.88 18.33 -46.12
N TYR A 577 8.86 17.49 -45.99
CA TYR A 577 7.48 17.93 -45.77
C TYR A 577 7.28 18.46 -44.35
N ASP A 578 7.93 17.84 -43.36
CA ASP A 578 7.84 18.24 -41.96
C ASP A 578 8.55 19.58 -41.72
N ALA A 579 9.71 19.82 -42.35
CA ALA A 579 10.41 21.11 -42.35
C ALA A 579 9.58 22.23 -43.00
N GLU A 580 8.94 21.97 -44.15
CA GLU A 580 8.08 22.98 -44.79
C GLU A 580 6.85 23.31 -43.93
N ALA A 581 6.17 22.31 -43.39
CA ALA A 581 5.02 22.49 -42.53
C ALA A 581 5.37 23.27 -41.25
N THR A 582 6.51 22.93 -40.64
CA THR A 582 7.08 23.66 -39.50
C THR A 582 7.35 25.12 -39.85
N GLY A 583 7.88 25.39 -41.04
CA GLY A 583 8.16 26.75 -41.49
C GLY A 583 6.91 27.58 -41.71
N ARG A 584 5.89 26.98 -42.31
CA ARG A 584 4.58 27.63 -42.45
C ARG A 584 3.94 27.95 -41.10
N LEU A 585 4.03 27.03 -40.13
CA LEU A 585 3.58 27.27 -38.75
C LEU A 585 4.36 28.39 -38.07
N LEU A 586 5.70 28.41 -38.20
CA LEU A 586 6.54 29.47 -37.67
C LEU A 586 6.05 30.85 -38.12
N PHE A 587 5.77 31.05 -39.40
CA PHE A 587 5.31 32.37 -39.89
C PHE A 587 3.93 32.75 -39.38
N ILE A 588 3.05 31.77 -39.08
CA ILE A 588 1.79 32.03 -38.37
C ILE A 588 2.08 32.50 -36.94
N PHE A 589 3.00 31.83 -36.25
CA PHE A 589 3.37 32.16 -34.87
C PHE A 589 4.05 33.52 -34.77
N LEU A 590 4.98 33.84 -35.68
CA LEU A 590 5.64 35.14 -35.76
C LEU A 590 4.64 36.27 -36.05
N LYS A 591 3.68 36.03 -36.95
CA LYS A 591 2.61 37.00 -37.23
C LYS A 591 1.78 37.26 -35.98
N GLU A 592 1.37 36.20 -35.29
CA GLU A 592 0.58 36.32 -34.06
C GLU A 592 1.35 36.97 -32.91
N ALA A 593 2.61 36.59 -32.70
CA ALA A 593 3.48 37.19 -31.70
C ALA A 593 3.64 38.70 -31.94
N ARG A 594 3.75 39.12 -33.21
CA ARG A 594 3.81 40.54 -33.57
C ARG A 594 2.48 41.25 -33.35
N GLU A 595 1.37 40.70 -33.86
CA GLU A 595 0.07 41.39 -33.89
C GLU A 595 -0.61 41.40 -32.51
N ASN A 596 -0.50 40.31 -31.75
CA ASN A 596 -1.23 40.13 -30.49
C ASN A 596 -0.36 40.33 -29.24
N ARG A 597 0.97 40.25 -29.36
CA ARG A 597 1.90 40.28 -28.21
C ARG A 597 3.03 41.32 -28.33
N ASP A 598 3.05 42.11 -29.41
CA ASP A 598 4.06 43.16 -29.66
C ASP A 598 5.51 42.66 -29.53
N VAL A 599 5.76 41.48 -30.12
CA VAL A 599 7.08 40.86 -30.20
C VAL A 599 7.63 41.02 -31.61
N THR A 600 8.75 41.73 -31.73
CA THR A 600 9.36 42.08 -33.03
C THR A 600 10.82 41.67 -33.14
N ASN A 601 11.48 41.43 -32.01
CA ASN A 601 12.88 41.03 -31.93
C ASN A 601 13.04 39.61 -31.39
N LEU A 602 14.09 38.91 -31.82
CA LEU A 602 14.40 37.57 -31.34
C LEU A 602 14.65 37.53 -29.83
N MET A 603 15.34 38.53 -29.25
CA MET A 603 15.61 38.61 -27.81
C MET A 603 14.33 38.74 -26.97
N GLU A 604 13.21 39.12 -27.59
CA GLU A 604 11.95 39.32 -26.89
C GLU A 604 11.13 38.02 -26.74
N LEU A 605 11.44 36.96 -27.51
CA LEU A 605 10.65 35.72 -27.48
C LEU A 605 10.65 35.11 -26.07
N ASN A 606 11.81 34.91 -25.47
CA ASN A 606 11.91 34.33 -24.14
C ASN A 606 11.44 35.27 -23.03
N THR A 607 11.61 36.59 -23.18
CA THR A 607 11.27 37.55 -22.12
C THR A 607 9.80 37.95 -22.11
N LYS A 608 9.15 38.05 -23.29
CA LYS A 608 7.76 38.52 -23.42
C LYS A 608 6.74 37.39 -23.58
N LEU A 609 7.12 36.22 -24.10
CA LEU A 609 6.16 35.14 -24.39
C LEU A 609 6.22 33.98 -23.41
N VAL A 610 7.38 33.69 -22.81
CA VAL A 610 7.49 32.61 -21.83
C VAL A 610 6.90 33.07 -20.51
N ALA A 611 5.78 32.45 -20.14
CA ALA A 611 5.09 32.75 -18.91
C ALA A 611 5.92 32.39 -17.68
N GLU A 612 5.70 33.09 -16.56
CA GLU A 612 6.38 32.81 -15.29
C GLU A 612 6.05 31.41 -14.74
N ASP A 613 4.91 30.82 -15.13
CA ASP A 613 4.48 29.49 -14.74
C ASP A 613 4.92 28.38 -15.71
N SER A 614 5.87 28.68 -16.61
CA SER A 614 6.43 27.71 -17.58
C SER A 614 7.00 26.45 -16.91
N TYR A 615 7.52 26.56 -15.68
CA TYR A 615 8.00 25.44 -14.86
C TYR A 615 6.96 24.31 -14.70
N LYS A 616 5.65 24.61 -14.78
CA LYS A 616 4.56 23.63 -14.73
C LYS A 616 4.59 22.64 -15.90
N LYS A 617 5.14 23.08 -17.04
CA LYS A 617 5.26 22.28 -18.26
C LYS A 617 6.66 21.72 -18.47
N ALA A 618 7.65 22.21 -17.72
CA ALA A 618 9.02 21.73 -17.77
C ALA A 618 9.08 20.23 -17.42
N ARG A 619 10.02 19.52 -18.05
CA ARG A 619 10.28 18.12 -17.74
C ARG A 619 10.91 18.04 -16.35
N ILE A 620 10.40 17.11 -15.55
CA ILE A 620 10.93 16.82 -14.22
C ILE A 620 12.20 15.98 -14.36
N LYS A 621 13.22 16.31 -13.57
CA LYS A 621 14.45 15.54 -13.40
C LYS A 621 14.69 15.25 -11.94
N HIS A 622 15.11 14.04 -11.62
CA HIS A 622 15.41 13.69 -10.24
C HIS A 622 16.79 14.23 -9.83
N ALA A 623 16.89 14.67 -8.58
CA ALA A 623 18.16 14.96 -7.91
C ALA A 623 18.03 14.51 -6.45
N THR A 624 19.09 13.93 -5.89
CA THR A 624 19.15 13.64 -4.46
C THR A 624 19.75 14.86 -3.76
N ILE A 625 19.12 15.32 -2.69
CA ILE A 625 19.55 16.48 -1.91
C ILE A 625 19.76 16.01 -0.48
N TYR A 626 20.93 16.24 0.08
CA TYR A 626 21.29 15.82 1.44
C TYR A 626 21.57 17.00 2.33
N VAL A 627 21.11 16.90 3.58
CA VAL A 627 21.35 17.87 4.65
C VAL A 627 22.76 17.66 5.19
N GLN A 628 23.67 18.61 4.92
CA GLN A 628 25.03 18.56 5.43
C GLN A 628 25.11 19.00 6.91
N ASN A 629 24.33 20.01 7.28
CA ASN A 629 24.34 20.64 8.61
C ASN A 629 22.99 21.29 8.95
N GLN A 630 22.88 21.94 10.11
CA GLN A 630 21.63 22.52 10.59
C GLN A 630 21.04 23.60 9.65
N VAL A 631 21.89 24.36 8.94
CA VAL A 631 21.44 25.33 7.92
C VAL A 631 20.79 24.60 6.75
N GLY A 632 21.42 23.51 6.31
CA GLY A 632 20.86 22.59 5.31
C GLY A 632 19.50 22.04 5.71
N LEU A 633 19.28 21.69 6.98
CA LEU A 633 18.00 21.17 7.45
C LEU A 633 16.89 22.22 7.28
N LYS A 634 17.14 23.46 7.70
CA LYS A 634 16.16 24.54 7.51
C LYS A 634 15.90 24.82 6.04
N ASN A 635 16.93 24.74 5.19
CA ASN A 635 16.81 24.93 3.75
C ASN A 635 16.04 23.79 3.07
N ILE A 636 16.23 22.52 3.48
CA ILE A 636 15.44 21.41 2.92
C ILE A 636 13.97 21.53 3.32
N PHE A 637 13.66 21.99 4.55
CA PHE A 637 12.28 22.25 4.97
C PHE A 637 11.64 23.37 4.13
N LYS A 638 12.37 24.44 3.83
CA LYS A 638 11.91 25.49 2.91
C LYS A 638 11.66 24.95 1.51
N LEU A 639 12.58 24.15 0.96
CA LEU A 639 12.45 23.56 -0.38
C LEU A 639 11.24 22.64 -0.49
N VAL A 640 11.05 21.74 0.49
CA VAL A 640 9.86 20.87 0.56
C VAL A 640 8.60 21.73 0.63
N SER A 641 8.59 22.78 1.44
CA SER A 641 7.43 23.66 1.59
C SER A 641 7.09 24.41 0.32
N LEU A 642 8.08 25.04 -0.31
CA LEU A 642 7.91 25.74 -1.57
C LEU A 642 7.44 24.79 -2.68
N SER A 643 7.92 23.55 -2.69
CA SER A 643 7.53 22.56 -3.70
C SER A 643 6.09 22.05 -3.55
N ASN A 644 5.59 21.97 -2.32
CA ASN A 644 4.22 21.53 -2.00
C ASN A 644 3.20 22.68 -1.95
N VAL A 645 3.67 23.93 -1.92
CA VAL A 645 2.81 25.12 -1.87
C VAL A 645 2.94 25.92 -3.17
N LYS A 646 4.06 26.59 -3.41
CA LYS A 646 4.16 27.55 -4.52
C LYS A 646 4.31 26.87 -5.89
N TYR A 647 5.06 25.77 -5.94
CA TYR A 647 5.50 25.15 -7.19
C TYR A 647 4.86 23.78 -7.48
N PHE A 648 3.80 23.43 -6.72
CA PHE A 648 3.07 22.17 -6.92
C PHE A 648 2.30 22.19 -8.25
N GLU A 649 2.43 21.12 -9.04
CA GLU A 649 1.65 20.90 -10.25
C GLU A 649 1.54 19.39 -10.51
N GLY A 650 0.51 18.75 -9.96
CA GLY A 650 0.29 17.30 -9.99
C GLY A 650 1.30 16.48 -9.18
N VAL A 651 2.52 16.99 -9.03
CA VAL A 651 3.58 16.53 -8.13
C VAL A 651 4.30 17.77 -7.58
N ALA A 652 4.93 17.65 -6.41
CA ALA A 652 5.76 18.70 -5.85
C ALA A 652 7.05 18.84 -6.66
N ARG A 653 7.43 20.08 -7.01
CA ARG A 653 8.58 20.40 -7.89
C ARG A 653 9.40 21.56 -7.35
N ILE A 654 10.69 21.56 -7.64
CA ILE A 654 11.63 22.60 -7.21
C ILE A 654 12.29 23.21 -8.47
N PRO A 655 12.00 24.48 -8.80
CA PRO A 655 12.74 25.17 -9.85
C PRO A 655 14.22 25.32 -9.50
N ARG A 656 15.12 25.22 -10.49
CA ARG A 656 16.56 25.29 -10.25
C ARG A 656 16.99 26.59 -9.54
N SER A 657 16.43 27.73 -9.91
CA SER A 657 16.74 29.00 -9.23
C SER A 657 16.36 28.99 -7.74
N VAL A 658 15.30 28.26 -7.37
CA VAL A 658 14.83 28.13 -5.99
C VAL A 658 15.75 27.21 -5.20
N LEU A 659 16.21 26.11 -5.82
CA LEU A 659 17.24 25.24 -5.25
C LEU A 659 18.53 26.02 -5.00
N ASP A 660 19.01 26.78 -5.99
CA ASP A 660 20.24 27.58 -5.88
C ASP A 660 20.15 28.60 -4.74
N ALA A 661 19.00 29.24 -4.56
CA ALA A 661 18.76 30.20 -3.48
C ALA A 661 18.81 29.56 -2.07
N HIS A 662 18.61 28.25 -1.96
CA HIS A 662 18.60 27.50 -0.69
C HIS A 662 19.67 26.42 -0.63
N ARG A 663 20.68 26.47 -1.50
CA ARG A 663 21.70 25.41 -1.63
C ARG A 663 22.69 25.35 -0.46
N GLU A 664 22.80 26.42 0.33
CA GLU A 664 23.71 26.46 1.48
C GLU A 664 23.43 25.32 2.47
N GLY A 665 24.47 24.58 2.87
CA GLY A 665 24.34 23.44 3.77
C GLY A 665 23.75 22.18 3.13
N LEU A 666 23.58 22.16 1.81
CA LEU A 666 23.08 21.00 1.05
C LEU A 666 24.15 20.42 0.12
N LEU A 667 24.13 19.10 -0.04
CA LEU A 667 24.94 18.37 -1.05
C LEU A 667 24.00 17.70 -2.05
N LEU A 668 24.35 17.75 -3.34
CA LEU A 668 23.51 17.23 -4.42
C LEU A 668 24.14 16.00 -5.10
N GLY A 669 23.35 14.95 -5.29
CA GLY A 669 23.70 13.79 -6.10
C GLY A 669 22.90 13.73 -7.40
N THR A 670 23.41 12.98 -8.39
CA THR A 670 22.82 12.89 -9.73
C THR A 670 21.55 12.04 -9.82
N ALA A 671 21.12 11.41 -8.71
CA ALA A 671 19.95 10.55 -8.59
C ALA A 671 19.96 9.32 -9.51
N CYS A 672 18.76 8.89 -9.92
CA CYS A 672 18.52 7.65 -10.65
C CYS A 672 18.50 7.84 -12.18
N SER A 673 17.91 6.88 -12.90
CA SER A 673 17.76 6.95 -14.37
C SER A 673 16.93 8.13 -14.87
N ASP A 674 16.12 8.74 -14.00
CA ASP A 674 15.35 9.95 -14.29
C ASP A 674 16.12 11.25 -13.96
N GLY A 675 17.36 11.14 -13.50
CA GLY A 675 18.28 12.25 -13.28
C GLY A 675 18.82 12.86 -14.57
N GLU A 676 19.17 14.14 -14.53
CA GLU A 676 19.56 14.88 -15.75
C GLU A 676 20.90 14.44 -16.35
N VAL A 677 21.85 14.02 -15.50
CA VAL A 677 23.16 13.53 -15.94
C VAL A 677 23.01 12.19 -16.65
N PHE A 678 22.16 11.29 -16.13
CA PHE A 678 21.89 10.01 -16.77
C PHE A 678 21.18 10.19 -18.11
N ASP A 679 20.16 11.04 -18.17
CA ASP A 679 19.43 11.34 -19.40
C ASP A 679 20.33 11.94 -20.49
N ALA A 680 21.17 12.92 -20.11
CA ALA A 680 22.13 13.52 -21.02
C ALA A 680 23.19 12.53 -21.50
N LEU A 681 23.64 11.62 -20.64
CA LEU A 681 24.57 10.56 -21.04
C LEU A 681 23.93 9.63 -22.09
N LEU A 682 22.68 9.21 -21.86
CA LEU A 682 21.97 8.29 -22.75
C LEU A 682 21.63 8.93 -24.11
N SER A 683 21.28 10.21 -24.11
CA SER A 683 20.87 10.93 -25.33
C SER A 683 22.05 11.54 -26.10
N ASN A 684 23.00 12.16 -25.39
CA ASN A 684 23.99 13.07 -25.96
C ASN A 684 25.44 12.65 -25.67
N GLY A 685 25.68 11.61 -24.86
CA GLY A 685 27.01 11.09 -24.56
C GLY A 685 27.75 11.78 -23.40
N ILE A 686 29.00 11.37 -23.19
CA ILE A 686 29.79 11.69 -21.98
C ILE A 686 30.05 13.18 -21.82
N ASP A 687 30.40 13.91 -22.88
CA ASP A 687 30.80 15.32 -22.77
C ASP A 687 29.63 16.24 -22.37
N ALA A 688 28.42 15.92 -22.85
CA ALA A 688 27.19 16.57 -22.40
C ALA A 688 26.92 16.27 -20.92
N ALA A 689 27.05 14.99 -20.52
CA ALA A 689 26.89 14.58 -19.12
C ALA A 689 27.91 15.25 -18.19
N VAL A 690 29.17 15.38 -18.60
CA VAL A 690 30.23 16.11 -17.87
C VAL A 690 29.85 17.58 -17.67
N THR A 691 29.21 18.20 -18.65
CA THR A 691 28.80 19.61 -18.54
C THR A 691 27.72 19.80 -17.47
N LEU A 692 26.68 18.95 -17.46
CA LEU A 692 25.63 19.00 -16.43
C LEU A 692 26.13 18.56 -15.06
N ALA A 693 26.96 17.51 -15.01
CA ALA A 693 27.51 16.97 -13.79
C ALA A 693 28.35 17.99 -12.99
N LYS A 694 28.81 19.09 -13.60
CA LYS A 694 29.44 20.22 -12.89
C LYS A 694 28.55 20.79 -11.78
N TYR A 695 27.23 20.75 -11.94
CA TYR A 695 26.26 21.26 -10.98
C TYR A 695 26.09 20.39 -9.72
N TYR A 696 26.48 19.11 -9.76
CA TYR A 696 26.28 18.16 -8.66
C TYR A 696 27.52 17.98 -7.79
N ASP A 697 27.40 17.53 -6.54
CA ASP A 697 28.54 17.36 -5.65
C ASP A 697 29.20 15.97 -5.77
N PHE A 698 28.43 14.98 -6.22
CA PHE A 698 28.90 13.62 -6.49
C PHE A 698 28.05 12.93 -7.56
N ILE A 699 28.56 11.82 -8.11
CA ILE A 699 27.86 11.00 -9.12
C ILE A 699 27.33 9.73 -8.47
N GLU A 700 26.08 9.40 -8.75
CA GLU A 700 25.47 8.14 -8.35
C GLU A 700 25.54 7.11 -9.47
N VAL A 701 25.87 5.89 -9.10
CA VAL A 701 25.77 4.71 -9.97
C VAL A 701 25.02 3.61 -9.22
N MET A 702 24.10 2.93 -9.91
CA MET A 702 23.26 1.91 -9.29
C MET A 702 23.62 0.51 -9.81
N PRO A 703 23.26 -0.56 -9.08
CA PRO A 703 23.43 -1.93 -9.57
C PRO A 703 22.77 -2.12 -10.94
N PRO A 704 23.35 -2.95 -11.84
CA PRO A 704 22.77 -3.21 -13.16
C PRO A 704 21.29 -3.61 -13.11
N ALA A 705 20.88 -4.36 -12.08
CA ALA A 705 19.51 -4.80 -11.87
C ALA A 705 18.49 -3.65 -11.74
N ILE A 706 18.92 -2.44 -11.34
CA ILE A 706 18.05 -1.25 -11.26
C ILE A 706 17.75 -0.69 -12.67
N TYR A 707 18.71 -0.77 -13.59
CA TYR A 707 18.56 -0.24 -14.96
C TYR A 707 17.89 -1.22 -15.94
N ARG A 708 17.68 -2.48 -15.57
CA ARG A 708 17.07 -3.50 -16.44
C ARG A 708 15.72 -3.12 -17.07
N PRO A 709 14.82 -2.37 -16.41
CA PRO A 709 13.58 -1.92 -17.05
C PRO A 709 13.81 -1.04 -18.29
N LEU A 710 14.97 -0.39 -18.41
CA LEU A 710 15.34 0.40 -19.59
C LEU A 710 15.65 -0.47 -20.81
N VAL A 711 16.10 -1.71 -20.59
CA VAL A 711 16.29 -2.71 -21.67
C VAL A 711 14.94 -3.18 -22.19
N VAL A 712 13.97 -3.42 -21.31
CA VAL A 712 12.60 -3.80 -21.70
C VAL A 712 11.89 -2.68 -22.48
N ARG A 713 12.32 -1.42 -22.27
CA ARG A 713 11.83 -0.23 -23.00
C ARG A 713 12.59 0.04 -24.30
N ASP A 714 13.52 -0.81 -24.71
CA ASP A 714 14.42 -0.62 -25.86
C ASP A 714 15.24 0.69 -25.81
N LEU A 715 15.44 1.26 -24.61
CA LEU A 715 16.30 2.43 -24.40
C LEU A 715 17.77 2.05 -24.25
N ILE A 716 18.03 0.84 -23.75
CA ILE A 716 19.36 0.23 -23.67
C ILE A 716 19.27 -1.12 -24.36
N LYS A 717 20.27 -1.46 -25.17
CA LYS A 717 20.24 -2.68 -26.00
C LYS A 717 20.21 -3.98 -25.20
N ASP A 718 21.09 -4.10 -24.20
CA ASP A 718 21.32 -5.32 -23.43
C ASP A 718 22.06 -5.02 -22.12
N GLU A 719 22.35 -6.07 -21.34
CA GLU A 719 23.10 -5.98 -20.08
C GLU A 719 24.51 -5.39 -20.27
N ALA A 720 25.16 -5.64 -21.43
CA ALA A 720 26.47 -5.05 -21.71
C ALA A 720 26.36 -3.53 -21.92
N GLY A 721 25.28 -3.06 -22.53
CA GLY A 721 24.92 -1.65 -22.60
C GLY A 721 24.76 -1.00 -21.23
N ILE A 722 24.09 -1.67 -20.28
CA ILE A 722 23.96 -1.19 -18.90
C ILE A 722 25.35 -1.02 -18.25
N GLN A 723 26.19 -2.05 -18.36
CA GLN A 723 27.54 -2.00 -17.80
C GLN A 723 28.39 -0.89 -18.43
N GLN A 724 28.21 -0.61 -19.72
CA GLN A 724 28.90 0.49 -20.40
C GLN A 724 28.44 1.85 -19.87
N ILE A 725 27.14 2.07 -19.71
CA ILE A 725 26.60 3.30 -19.13
C ILE A 725 27.14 3.54 -17.72
N ILE A 726 27.24 2.50 -16.89
CA ILE A 726 27.85 2.61 -15.55
C ILE A 726 29.32 3.03 -15.65
N ARG A 727 30.10 2.45 -16.57
CA ARG A 727 31.50 2.86 -16.81
C ARG A 727 31.59 4.31 -17.27
N ASP A 728 30.65 4.74 -18.12
CA ASP A 728 30.62 6.09 -18.64
C ASP A 728 30.24 7.12 -17.56
N LEU A 729 29.34 6.79 -16.63
CA LEU A 729 29.05 7.61 -15.43
C LEU A 729 30.28 7.73 -14.52
N ILE A 730 31.02 6.63 -14.33
CA ILE A 730 32.28 6.65 -13.57
C ILE A 730 33.31 7.55 -14.27
N GLU A 731 33.38 7.49 -15.60
CA GLU A 731 34.25 8.37 -16.41
C GLU A 731 33.87 9.85 -16.25
N VAL A 732 32.57 10.17 -16.20
CA VAL A 732 32.08 11.53 -15.91
C VAL A 732 32.62 12.02 -14.56
N GLY A 733 32.50 11.20 -13.51
CA GLY A 733 33.05 11.50 -12.18
C GLY A 733 34.57 11.71 -12.22
N ARG A 734 35.30 10.81 -12.90
CA ARG A 734 36.76 10.88 -13.06
C ARG A 734 37.23 12.15 -13.77
N ARG A 735 36.53 12.58 -14.83
CA ARG A 735 36.88 13.80 -15.58
C ARG A 735 36.67 15.08 -14.77
N LEU A 736 35.76 15.06 -13.81
CA LEU A 736 35.43 16.19 -12.95
C LEU A 736 36.10 16.15 -11.57
N ASP A 737 36.87 15.10 -11.27
CA ASP A 737 37.41 14.83 -9.93
C ASP A 737 36.31 14.81 -8.85
N LYS A 738 35.17 14.19 -9.17
CA LYS A 738 34.02 14.05 -8.27
C LYS A 738 33.90 12.62 -7.77
N PRO A 739 33.53 12.43 -6.48
CA PRO A 739 33.33 11.10 -5.94
C PRO A 739 32.17 10.41 -6.67
N VAL A 740 32.36 9.12 -6.96
CA VAL A 740 31.33 8.25 -7.53
C VAL A 740 30.89 7.29 -6.43
N LEU A 741 29.60 7.28 -6.12
CA LEU A 741 29.00 6.47 -5.06
C LEU A 741 28.10 5.41 -5.67
N ALA A 742 28.29 4.15 -5.25
CA ALA A 742 27.38 3.08 -5.59
C ALA A 742 26.16 3.11 -4.63
N THR A 743 24.98 3.47 -5.14
CA THR A 743 23.76 3.63 -4.35
C THR A 743 22.72 2.57 -4.71
N GLY A 744 21.91 2.14 -3.73
CA GLY A 744 20.99 1.01 -3.86
C GLY A 744 19.63 1.37 -4.45
N ASN A 745 19.23 2.64 -4.37
CA ASN A 745 17.88 3.11 -4.67
C ASN A 745 16.81 2.25 -3.99
N VAL A 746 16.99 2.03 -2.69
CA VAL A 746 16.28 0.99 -1.91
C VAL A 746 14.80 1.36 -1.77
N HIS A 747 13.89 0.43 -2.06
CA HIS A 747 12.44 0.61 -1.88
C HIS A 747 11.80 -0.45 -1.00
N TYR A 748 12.55 -1.50 -0.66
CA TYR A 748 12.12 -2.63 0.17
C TYR A 748 13.35 -3.33 0.75
N ILE A 749 13.20 -4.07 1.85
CA ILE A 749 14.37 -4.64 2.55
C ILE A 749 14.76 -5.96 1.88
N GLU A 750 13.87 -6.95 1.89
CA GLU A 750 14.18 -8.29 1.40
C GLU A 750 13.79 -8.46 -0.07
N PRO A 751 14.51 -9.27 -0.87
CA PRO A 751 14.19 -9.47 -2.29
C PRO A 751 12.75 -9.94 -2.54
N GLU A 752 12.21 -10.78 -1.65
CA GLU A 752 10.83 -11.28 -1.68
C GLU A 752 9.75 -10.21 -1.46
N ASP A 753 10.11 -9.03 -0.95
CA ASP A 753 9.17 -7.91 -0.74
C ASP A 753 8.80 -7.20 -2.06
N GLU A 754 9.47 -7.54 -3.18
CA GLU A 754 9.23 -6.99 -4.52
C GLU A 754 7.73 -7.03 -4.91
N ILE A 755 7.05 -8.11 -4.55
CA ILE A 755 5.63 -8.30 -4.88
C ILE A 755 4.72 -7.30 -4.18
N TYR A 756 5.03 -6.89 -2.95
CA TYR A 756 4.18 -5.92 -2.24
C TYR A 756 4.31 -4.54 -2.87
N ARG A 757 5.54 -4.14 -3.25
CA ARG A 757 5.76 -2.89 -4.00
C ARG A 757 5.03 -2.93 -5.33
N GLU A 758 5.10 -4.05 -6.05
CA GLU A 758 4.39 -4.19 -7.31
C GLU A 758 2.88 -3.99 -7.13
N ILE A 759 2.25 -4.66 -6.15
CA ILE A 759 0.81 -4.50 -5.86
C ILE A 759 0.43 -3.04 -5.60
N ILE A 760 1.23 -2.32 -4.79
CA ILE A 760 0.98 -0.92 -4.45
C ILE A 760 1.13 -0.03 -5.69
N VAL A 761 2.23 -0.14 -6.43
CA VAL A 761 2.49 0.68 -7.61
C VAL A 761 1.44 0.43 -8.69
N ARG A 762 1.05 -0.84 -8.92
CA ARG A 762 0.01 -1.18 -9.91
C ARG A 762 -1.37 -0.65 -9.53
N SER A 763 -1.65 -0.48 -8.24
CA SER A 763 -2.93 0.07 -7.77
C SER A 763 -3.18 1.53 -8.19
N LEU A 764 -2.14 2.28 -8.59
CA LEU A 764 -2.26 3.63 -9.15
C LEU A 764 -2.98 3.65 -10.53
N GLY A 765 -3.14 2.49 -11.17
CA GLY A 765 -3.84 2.33 -12.45
C GLY A 765 -3.02 2.78 -13.67
N GLN A 766 -3.61 2.63 -14.86
CA GLN A 766 -2.95 2.85 -16.16
C GLN A 766 -2.61 4.33 -16.47
N GLY A 767 -3.20 5.28 -15.72
CA GLY A 767 -2.92 6.71 -15.87
C GLY A 767 -1.55 7.13 -15.32
N ALA A 768 -0.99 6.37 -14.37
CA ALA A 768 0.30 6.65 -13.78
C ALA A 768 1.43 6.34 -14.79
N MET A 769 2.44 7.20 -14.87
CA MET A 769 3.55 7.04 -15.84
C MET A 769 4.29 5.71 -15.67
N ILE A 770 4.49 5.27 -14.42
CA ILE A 770 5.15 4.00 -14.09
C ILE A 770 4.38 2.75 -14.55
N ASN A 771 3.07 2.88 -14.77
CA ASN A 771 2.18 1.79 -15.22
C ASN A 771 1.83 1.88 -16.70
N ARG A 772 2.45 2.79 -17.48
CA ARG A 772 2.24 2.83 -18.93
C ARG A 772 2.71 1.53 -19.56
N THR A 773 1.83 0.92 -20.35
CA THR A 773 2.10 -0.36 -20.99
C THR A 773 3.07 -0.20 -22.15
N ILE A 774 3.91 -1.22 -22.34
CA ILE A 774 4.80 -1.39 -23.48
C ILE A 774 4.14 -2.40 -24.43
N GLY A 775 4.21 -2.14 -25.73
CA GLY A 775 3.58 -2.97 -26.77
C GLY A 775 2.24 -2.44 -27.29
N ARG A 776 1.57 -3.22 -28.14
CA ARG A 776 0.26 -2.90 -28.75
C ARG A 776 -0.70 -4.07 -28.56
N GLY A 777 -2.00 -3.77 -28.40
CA GLY A 777 -3.05 -4.79 -28.30
C GLY A 777 -3.28 -5.30 -26.88
N GLU A 778 -3.94 -6.45 -26.76
CA GLU A 778 -4.35 -7.06 -25.48
C GLU A 778 -3.16 -7.57 -24.64
N ASP A 779 -1.99 -7.78 -25.27
CA ASP A 779 -0.76 -8.26 -24.61
C ASP A 779 0.10 -7.12 -24.04
N ALA A 780 -0.31 -5.87 -24.17
CA ALA A 780 0.47 -4.73 -23.69
C ALA A 780 0.52 -4.70 -22.16
N GLN A 781 1.72 -4.82 -21.58
CA GLN A 781 1.94 -4.89 -20.14
C GLN A 781 2.88 -3.77 -19.67
N PRO A 782 2.76 -3.28 -18.43
CA PRO A 782 3.72 -2.35 -17.87
C PRO A 782 5.13 -2.96 -17.82
N ALA A 783 6.15 -2.10 -17.86
CA ALA A 783 7.53 -2.54 -17.61
C ALA A 783 7.65 -3.17 -16.21
N PRO A 784 8.51 -4.19 -16.01
CA PRO A 784 8.82 -4.68 -14.67
C PRO A 784 9.45 -3.57 -13.83
N LEU A 785 9.22 -3.61 -12.52
CA LEU A 785 9.83 -2.64 -11.61
C LEU A 785 11.32 -2.96 -11.37
N PRO A 786 12.16 -1.96 -11.06
CA PRO A 786 13.55 -2.18 -10.69
C PRO A 786 13.69 -3.06 -9.44
N LYS A 787 14.69 -3.96 -9.42
CA LYS A 787 14.99 -4.81 -8.26
C LYS A 787 15.73 -4.04 -7.17
N ALA A 788 14.94 -3.32 -6.37
CA ALA A 788 15.35 -2.28 -5.43
C ALA A 788 15.37 -2.73 -3.95
N HIS A 789 15.78 -3.97 -3.68
CA HIS A 789 15.94 -4.43 -2.30
C HIS A 789 17.18 -3.81 -1.64
N PHE A 790 17.19 -3.73 -0.32
CA PHE A 790 18.36 -3.27 0.43
C PHE A 790 19.46 -4.34 0.31
N ARG A 791 20.49 -4.06 -0.48
CA ARG A 791 21.63 -4.96 -0.66
C ARG A 791 22.59 -4.90 0.53
N THR A 792 23.27 -5.99 0.82
CA THR A 792 24.45 -6.01 1.71
C THR A 792 25.70 -5.49 0.99
N THR A 793 26.78 -5.21 1.72
CA THR A 793 28.05 -4.76 1.12
C THR A 793 28.61 -5.79 0.13
N ASN A 794 28.59 -7.08 0.49
CA ASN A 794 29.06 -8.14 -0.40
C ASN A 794 28.19 -8.28 -1.66
N GLU A 795 26.86 -8.22 -1.55
CA GLU A 795 25.97 -8.25 -2.73
C GLU A 795 26.21 -7.07 -3.66
N MET A 796 26.49 -5.88 -3.10
CA MET A 796 26.84 -4.71 -3.92
C MET A 796 28.15 -4.92 -4.66
N LEU A 797 29.18 -5.43 -3.98
CA LEU A 797 30.47 -5.73 -4.62
C LEU A 797 30.30 -6.76 -5.74
N ASP A 798 29.42 -7.75 -5.56
CA ASP A 798 29.11 -8.75 -6.57
C ASP A 798 28.39 -8.12 -7.79
N GLU A 799 27.44 -7.21 -7.57
CA GLU A 799 26.75 -6.47 -8.66
C GLU A 799 27.71 -5.58 -9.46
N PHE A 800 28.77 -5.05 -8.84
CA PHE A 800 29.80 -4.22 -9.48
C PHE A 800 31.07 -4.99 -9.88
N ALA A 801 31.11 -6.31 -9.74
CA ALA A 801 32.30 -7.12 -10.00
C ALA A 801 32.86 -6.96 -11.43
N PHE A 802 32.02 -6.59 -12.40
CA PHE A 802 32.39 -6.34 -13.80
C PHE A 802 33.33 -5.13 -14.00
N LEU A 803 33.49 -4.26 -13.00
CA LEU A 803 34.42 -3.13 -12.99
C LEU A 803 35.84 -3.53 -12.57
N GLY A 804 36.01 -4.73 -12.01
CA GLY A 804 37.21 -5.15 -11.31
C GLY A 804 37.18 -4.81 -9.82
N LYS A 805 37.91 -5.59 -9.03
CA LYS A 805 37.84 -5.58 -7.56
C LYS A 805 38.14 -4.21 -6.94
N ASP A 806 39.17 -3.53 -7.43
CA ASP A 806 39.65 -2.28 -6.82
C ASP A 806 38.63 -1.15 -7.01
N LEU A 807 38.17 -0.95 -8.26
CA LEU A 807 37.19 0.10 -8.57
C LEU A 807 35.82 -0.19 -7.92
N ALA A 808 35.38 -1.46 -7.89
CA ALA A 808 34.16 -1.85 -7.18
C ALA A 808 34.25 -1.53 -5.68
N TYR A 809 35.37 -1.86 -5.04
CA TYR A 809 35.60 -1.55 -3.63
C TYR A 809 35.69 -0.05 -3.36
N GLU A 810 36.30 0.71 -4.28
CA GLU A 810 36.39 2.16 -4.21
C GLU A 810 35.00 2.80 -4.16
N ILE A 811 34.13 2.54 -5.14
CA ILE A 811 32.81 3.20 -5.24
C ILE A 811 31.78 2.66 -4.24
N VAL A 812 31.89 1.40 -3.80
CA VAL A 812 30.94 0.77 -2.88
C VAL A 812 31.30 1.07 -1.42
N VAL A 813 32.58 1.03 -1.06
CA VAL A 813 33.02 1.12 0.35
C VAL A 813 33.81 2.40 0.59
N THR A 814 34.88 2.65 -0.16
CA THR A 814 35.82 3.75 0.18
C THR A 814 35.17 5.12 0.01
N ASN A 815 34.55 5.37 -1.14
CA ASN A 815 33.93 6.65 -1.45
C ASN A 815 32.68 6.88 -0.60
N THR A 816 31.84 5.85 -0.36
CA THR A 816 30.63 5.99 0.45
C THR A 816 30.97 6.35 1.89
N ASN A 817 31.94 5.68 2.51
CA ASN A 817 32.40 6.02 3.86
C ASN A 817 33.04 7.41 3.93
N THR A 818 33.97 7.71 3.00
CA THR A 818 34.64 9.03 2.98
C THR A 818 33.66 10.17 2.73
N PHE A 819 32.61 9.95 1.94
CA PHE A 819 31.57 10.94 1.71
C PHE A 819 30.66 11.10 2.93
N ALA A 820 30.38 10.03 3.67
CA ALA A 820 29.59 10.07 4.90
C ALA A 820 30.23 10.95 6.00
N ASP A 821 31.55 11.13 5.99
CA ASP A 821 32.28 11.99 6.92
C ASP A 821 31.97 13.49 6.73
N ARG A 822 31.38 13.89 5.60
CA ARG A 822 31.06 15.30 5.30
C ARG A 822 29.81 15.81 6.03
N PHE A 823 29.00 14.91 6.57
CA PHE A 823 27.73 15.22 7.22
C PHE A 823 27.95 15.48 8.71
N GLU A 824 27.38 16.57 9.23
CA GLU A 824 27.37 16.88 10.66
C GLU A 824 26.23 16.14 11.37
N ASP A 825 26.26 16.09 12.70
CA ASP A 825 25.09 15.66 13.49
C ASP A 825 24.08 16.82 13.49
N VAL A 826 22.82 16.53 13.16
CA VAL A 826 21.76 17.54 13.02
C VAL A 826 20.63 17.26 13.98
N GLU A 827 20.11 18.32 14.60
CA GLU A 827 18.94 18.24 15.46
C GLU A 827 17.68 18.42 14.61
N VAL A 828 17.03 17.31 14.29
CA VAL A 828 15.78 17.30 13.49
C VAL A 828 14.58 17.71 14.34
N VAL A 829 14.46 17.08 15.52
CA VAL A 829 13.43 17.37 16.52
C VAL A 829 14.12 18.03 17.69
N LYS A 830 13.61 19.18 18.13
CA LYS A 830 14.21 19.97 19.20
C LYS A 830 13.95 19.32 20.56
N GLY A 831 14.75 19.66 21.57
CA GLY A 831 14.54 19.16 22.93
C GLY A 831 13.65 20.03 23.83
N ASP A 832 13.50 21.31 23.50
CA ASP A 832 12.80 22.28 24.35
C ASP A 832 11.41 22.64 23.78
N LEU A 833 10.49 23.03 24.67
CA LEU A 833 9.22 23.66 24.31
C LEU A 833 9.42 25.14 24.03
N TYR A 834 8.92 25.62 22.89
CA TYR A 834 8.94 27.03 22.53
C TYR A 834 7.53 27.62 22.54
N THR A 835 7.29 28.58 23.43
CA THR A 835 5.97 29.17 23.65
C THR A 835 5.79 30.47 22.85
N PRO A 836 4.60 30.73 22.27
CA PRO A 836 4.32 32.01 21.62
C PRO A 836 4.30 33.16 22.63
N PHE A 837 4.54 34.39 22.15
CA PHE A 837 4.53 35.59 22.98
C PHE A 837 3.30 36.45 22.69
N VAL A 838 2.55 36.80 23.74
CA VAL A 838 1.47 37.78 23.69
C VAL A 838 1.70 38.83 24.78
N ASP A 839 1.60 40.10 24.39
CA ASP A 839 1.88 41.22 25.29
C ASP A 839 0.98 41.19 26.54
N ARG A 840 1.60 41.36 27.71
CA ARG A 840 0.94 41.38 29.04
C ARG A 840 0.07 40.14 29.35
N ALA A 841 0.33 38.98 28.72
CA ALA A 841 -0.50 37.78 28.92
C ALA A 841 -0.59 37.35 30.39
N GLU A 842 0.56 37.30 31.08
CA GLU A 842 0.65 36.92 32.50
C GLU A 842 -0.19 37.84 33.41
N GLU A 843 -0.02 39.15 33.24
CA GLU A 843 -0.77 40.16 33.99
C GLU A 843 -2.27 40.04 33.72
N ARG A 844 -2.66 39.84 32.46
CA ARG A 844 -4.07 39.72 32.07
C ARG A 844 -4.75 38.49 32.64
N VAL A 845 -4.09 37.33 32.60
CA VAL A 845 -4.64 36.10 33.20
C VAL A 845 -4.87 36.33 34.69
N ALA A 846 -3.88 36.86 35.42
CA ALA A 846 -4.04 37.15 36.85
C ALA A 846 -5.14 38.18 37.13
N GLU A 847 -5.20 39.29 36.38
CA GLU A 847 -6.25 40.32 36.50
C GLU A 847 -7.65 39.72 36.34
N LEU A 848 -7.86 38.93 35.28
CA LEU A 848 -9.15 38.29 34.98
C LEU A 848 -9.54 37.27 36.05
N THR A 849 -8.60 36.44 36.49
CA THR A 849 -8.84 35.43 37.53
C THR A 849 -9.32 36.07 38.83
N TYR A 850 -8.57 37.04 39.36
CA TYR A 850 -8.94 37.70 40.61
C TYR A 850 -10.21 38.53 40.48
N ALA A 851 -10.41 39.23 39.36
CA ALA A 851 -11.62 39.99 39.12
C ALA A 851 -12.87 39.10 39.19
N LYS A 852 -12.84 37.92 38.54
CA LYS A 852 -13.97 36.99 38.57
C LYS A 852 -14.11 36.29 39.93
N ALA A 853 -13.01 35.90 40.56
CA ALA A 853 -13.05 35.30 41.89
C ALA A 853 -13.67 36.25 42.92
N PHE A 854 -13.33 37.54 42.90
CA PHE A 854 -13.94 38.54 43.78
C PHE A 854 -15.43 38.77 43.49
N GLU A 855 -15.86 38.63 42.23
CA GLU A 855 -17.27 38.70 41.84
C GLU A 855 -18.08 37.54 42.44
N ILE A 856 -17.51 36.33 42.50
CA ILE A 856 -18.22 35.13 42.94
C ILE A 856 -18.11 34.90 44.46
N TYR A 857 -16.89 34.96 44.99
CA TYR A 857 -16.55 34.55 46.37
C TYR A 857 -16.32 35.75 47.32
N GLY A 858 -16.35 36.98 46.80
CA GLY A 858 -16.21 38.21 47.57
C GLY A 858 -14.77 38.67 47.77
N ASN A 859 -14.61 39.86 48.37
CA ASN A 859 -13.32 40.45 48.69
C ASN A 859 -13.30 40.87 50.18
N PRO A 860 -12.45 40.27 51.03
CA PRO A 860 -11.39 39.30 50.71
C PRO A 860 -11.92 37.92 50.32
N LEU A 861 -11.12 37.15 49.57
CA LEU A 861 -11.44 35.77 49.19
C LEU A 861 -11.38 34.83 50.40
N PRO A 862 -12.13 33.72 50.40
CA PRO A 862 -11.89 32.62 51.31
C PRO A 862 -10.49 32.03 51.12
N ASP A 863 -9.78 31.70 52.20
CA ASP A 863 -8.40 31.17 52.16
C ASP A 863 -8.25 29.98 51.20
N ILE A 864 -9.23 29.08 51.13
CA ILE A 864 -9.19 27.91 50.23
C ILE A 864 -9.17 28.30 48.75
N ILE A 865 -9.84 29.40 48.39
CA ILE A 865 -9.88 29.93 47.03
C ILE A 865 -8.60 30.68 46.71
N ASP A 866 -8.15 31.54 47.63
CA ASP A 866 -6.93 32.34 47.44
C ASP A 866 -5.70 31.43 47.29
N LEU A 867 -5.55 30.43 48.15
CA LEU A 867 -4.46 29.45 48.08
C LEU A 867 -4.50 28.61 46.79
N ARG A 868 -5.69 28.29 46.27
CA ARG A 868 -5.82 27.57 44.98
C ARG A 868 -5.35 28.46 43.83
N ILE A 869 -5.80 29.72 43.80
CA ILE A 869 -5.40 30.68 42.75
C ILE A 869 -3.88 30.92 42.79
N GLU A 870 -3.30 31.18 43.97
CA GLU A 870 -1.86 31.41 44.11
C GLU A 870 -1.03 30.21 43.61
N LYS A 871 -1.41 28.99 44.00
CA LYS A 871 -0.74 27.76 43.56
C LYS A 871 -0.81 27.58 42.05
N GLU A 872 -2.00 27.73 41.46
CA GLU A 872 -2.20 27.55 40.03
C GLU A 872 -1.50 28.64 39.21
N LEU A 873 -1.66 29.92 39.57
CA LEU A 873 -1.01 31.01 38.85
C LEU A 873 0.51 30.91 38.92
N ALA A 874 1.10 30.54 40.07
CA ALA A 874 2.54 30.35 40.17
C ALA A 874 3.06 29.31 39.16
N SER A 875 2.32 28.22 38.96
CA SER A 875 2.67 27.18 37.99
C SER A 875 2.42 27.62 36.52
N ILE A 876 1.25 28.22 36.24
CA ILE A 876 0.88 28.65 34.87
C ILE A 876 1.83 29.75 34.37
N LEU A 877 2.13 30.74 35.21
CA LEU A 877 3.01 31.85 34.85
C LEU A 877 4.47 31.39 34.80
N GLY A 878 4.92 30.59 35.79
CA GLY A 878 6.30 30.11 35.88
C GLY A 878 6.74 29.25 34.70
N ASN A 879 5.81 28.52 34.07
CA ASN A 879 6.06 27.64 32.93
C ASN A 879 5.67 28.27 31.57
N GLY A 880 5.29 29.55 31.52
CA GLY A 880 4.98 30.26 30.28
C GLY A 880 3.63 29.89 29.62
N PHE A 881 2.71 29.25 30.35
CA PHE A 881 1.40 28.83 29.81
C PHE A 881 0.32 29.92 29.83
N ALA A 882 0.63 31.11 30.35
CA ALA A 882 -0.32 32.23 30.39
C ALA A 882 -0.88 32.59 29.00
N VAL A 883 -0.06 32.45 27.95
CA VAL A 883 -0.42 32.82 26.58
C VAL A 883 -1.52 31.91 26.03
N ILE A 884 -1.44 30.59 26.24
CA ILE A 884 -2.48 29.66 25.79
C ILE A 884 -3.76 29.80 26.60
N TYR A 885 -3.68 30.12 27.89
CA TYR A 885 -4.86 30.43 28.71
C TYR A 885 -5.57 31.68 28.15
N LEU A 886 -4.82 32.76 27.92
CA LEU A 886 -5.40 33.98 27.39
C LEU A 886 -5.98 33.78 25.98
N ALA A 887 -5.28 33.06 25.09
CA ALA A 887 -5.79 32.77 23.76
C ALA A 887 -7.07 31.93 23.80
N SER A 888 -7.11 30.86 24.60
CA SER A 888 -8.30 30.05 24.80
C SER A 888 -9.47 30.86 25.37
N GLN A 889 -9.21 31.74 26.34
CA GLN A 889 -10.23 32.65 26.88
C GLN A 889 -10.80 33.56 25.79
N MET A 890 -9.94 34.15 24.96
CA MET A 890 -10.36 35.02 23.85
C MET A 890 -11.20 34.24 22.82
N LEU A 891 -10.82 33.00 22.50
CA LEU A 891 -11.57 32.15 21.58
C LEU A 891 -12.97 31.83 22.11
N VAL A 892 -13.07 31.41 23.38
CA VAL A 892 -14.37 31.12 24.03
C VAL A 892 -15.22 32.37 24.08
N GLN A 893 -14.64 33.52 24.45
CA GLN A 893 -15.36 34.78 24.49
C GLN A 893 -15.92 35.18 23.12
N ARG A 894 -15.10 35.11 22.06
CA ARG A 894 -15.54 35.46 20.70
C ARG A 894 -16.65 34.54 20.19
N SER A 895 -16.56 33.24 20.48
CA SER A 895 -17.62 32.27 20.14
C SER A 895 -18.93 32.59 20.86
N ASN A 896 -18.86 32.86 22.17
CA ASN A 896 -20.01 33.27 22.97
C ASN A 896 -20.63 34.59 22.46
N GLU A 897 -19.82 35.56 22.04
CA GLU A 897 -20.29 36.83 21.43
C GLU A 897 -20.99 36.59 20.08
N ARG A 898 -20.59 35.56 19.32
CA ARG A 898 -21.29 35.09 18.12
C ARG A 898 -22.56 34.27 18.44
N GLY A 899 -22.78 33.94 19.70
CA GLY A 899 -23.95 33.19 20.18
C GLY A 899 -23.74 31.68 20.22
N TYR A 900 -22.52 31.19 20.06
CA TYR A 900 -22.22 29.76 20.18
C TYR A 900 -21.57 29.50 21.54
N LEU A 901 -22.21 28.65 22.35
CA LEU A 901 -21.60 28.17 23.60
C LEU A 901 -20.43 27.25 23.24
N VAL A 902 -19.37 27.25 24.06
CA VAL A 902 -18.23 26.35 23.89
C VAL A 902 -18.28 25.31 25.00
N GLY A 903 -18.33 24.04 24.62
CA GLY A 903 -18.29 22.92 25.55
C GLY A 903 -16.89 22.74 26.15
N SER A 904 -16.84 22.49 27.45
CA SER A 904 -15.60 22.17 28.16
C SER A 904 -15.13 20.74 27.85
N ARG A 905 -13.82 20.53 27.68
CA ARG A 905 -13.24 19.21 27.41
C ARG A 905 -11.84 19.06 28.00
N GLY A 906 -11.43 17.81 28.24
CA GLY A 906 -10.05 17.49 28.59
C GLY A 906 -9.67 17.86 30.02
N SER A 907 -8.38 17.86 30.32
CA SER A 907 -7.85 18.10 31.67
C SER A 907 -7.86 19.57 32.10
N VAL A 908 -8.21 20.52 31.22
CA VAL A 908 -8.28 21.95 31.59
C VAL A 908 -9.36 22.23 32.64
N GLY A 909 -10.38 21.36 32.74
CA GLY A 909 -11.40 21.38 33.80
C GLY A 909 -10.84 21.21 35.22
N SER A 910 -9.61 20.71 35.35
CA SER A 910 -8.90 20.59 36.63
C SER A 910 -8.31 21.92 37.13
N SER A 911 -8.30 22.97 36.30
CA SER A 911 -7.73 24.29 36.65
C SER A 911 -8.81 25.28 37.06
N PHE A 912 -8.75 25.74 38.32
CA PHE A 912 -9.64 26.78 38.84
C PHE A 912 -9.38 28.14 38.17
N VAL A 913 -8.13 28.42 37.78
CA VAL A 913 -7.80 29.61 36.97
C VAL A 913 -8.55 29.58 35.64
N ALA A 914 -8.63 28.42 34.98
CA ALA A 914 -9.38 28.26 33.73
C ALA A 914 -10.88 28.49 33.92
N THR A 915 -11.46 28.03 35.05
CA THR A 915 -12.85 28.31 35.42
C THR A 915 -13.09 29.83 35.58
N MET A 916 -12.20 30.52 36.29
CA MET A 916 -12.37 31.95 36.61
C MET A 916 -12.25 32.86 35.39
N ILE A 917 -11.45 32.49 34.39
CA ILE A 917 -11.33 33.28 33.16
C ILE A 917 -12.30 32.81 32.05
N GLY A 918 -13.12 31.78 32.33
CA GLY A 918 -14.19 31.34 31.42
C GLY A 918 -13.72 30.47 30.26
N ILE A 919 -12.64 29.71 30.42
CA ILE A 919 -12.22 28.67 29.46
C ILE A 919 -13.06 27.40 29.64
N THR A 920 -13.38 27.06 30.89
CA THR A 920 -14.13 25.85 31.26
C THR A 920 -15.25 26.20 32.23
N GLU A 921 -16.36 25.47 32.12
CA GLU A 921 -17.51 25.55 33.03
C GLU A 921 -17.32 24.64 34.26
N VAL A 922 -16.32 23.74 34.22
CA VAL A 922 -16.03 22.84 35.33
C VAL A 922 -15.32 23.63 36.45
N ASN A 923 -15.87 23.56 37.66
CA ASN A 923 -15.26 24.14 38.86
C ASN A 923 -14.56 23.03 39.68
N PRO A 924 -13.22 22.99 39.72
CA PRO A 924 -12.48 21.89 40.36
C PRO A 924 -12.37 22.02 41.88
N MET A 925 -12.96 23.05 42.50
CA MET A 925 -12.96 23.18 43.96
C MET A 925 -13.75 22.04 44.63
N PRO A 926 -13.51 21.75 45.92
CA PRO A 926 -14.36 20.84 46.69
C PRO A 926 -15.84 21.28 46.67
N PRO A 927 -16.80 20.37 46.86
CA PRO A 927 -18.22 20.66 46.88
C PRO A 927 -18.56 21.83 47.82
N HIS A 928 -19.29 22.83 47.32
CA HIS A 928 -19.57 24.03 48.08
C HIS A 928 -20.87 24.73 47.70
N TYR A 929 -21.37 25.50 48.65
CA TYR A 929 -22.41 26.49 48.42
C TYR A 929 -21.80 27.87 48.22
N VAL A 930 -22.36 28.68 47.31
CA VAL A 930 -21.99 30.09 47.15
C VAL A 930 -23.23 30.95 46.93
N CYS A 931 -23.36 32.04 47.70
CA CYS A 931 -24.53 32.91 47.62
C CYS A 931 -24.37 33.92 46.48
N PRO A 932 -25.24 33.94 45.47
CA PRO A 932 -25.11 34.87 44.34
C PRO A 932 -25.39 36.35 44.72
N ASN A 933 -25.85 36.62 45.94
CA ASN A 933 -26.17 37.98 46.41
C ASN A 933 -25.14 38.52 47.41
N CYS A 934 -24.88 37.79 48.50
CA CYS A 934 -23.96 38.24 49.55
C CYS A 934 -22.58 37.57 49.52
N GLN A 935 -22.31 36.75 48.50
CA GLN A 935 -21.02 36.08 48.23
C GLN A 935 -20.53 35.16 49.36
N HIS A 936 -21.36 34.87 50.36
CA HIS A 936 -21.02 33.92 51.40
C HIS A 936 -20.89 32.51 50.81
N SER A 937 -19.81 31.81 51.15
CA SER A 937 -19.56 30.43 50.72
C SER A 937 -19.34 29.46 51.87
N GLU A 938 -19.68 28.19 51.65
CA GLU A 938 -19.51 27.07 52.59
C GLU A 938 -18.94 25.85 51.82
N PHE A 939 -17.72 25.41 52.15
CA PHE A 939 -17.02 24.29 51.49
C PHE A 939 -17.09 23.00 52.31
N ILE A 940 -17.25 21.86 51.63
CA ILE A 940 -17.31 20.52 52.20
C ILE A 940 -16.07 19.78 51.71
N THR A 941 -15.19 19.39 52.64
CA THR A 941 -13.85 18.83 52.36
C THR A 941 -13.60 17.49 53.03
N ASP A 942 -14.63 16.90 53.65
CA ASP A 942 -14.54 15.61 54.36
C ASP A 942 -14.75 14.40 53.44
N GLY A 943 -14.90 14.60 52.13
CA GLY A 943 -15.15 13.55 51.13
C GLY A 943 -16.54 12.91 51.23
N SER A 944 -17.45 13.48 52.03
CA SER A 944 -18.81 12.93 52.20
C SER A 944 -19.71 13.10 50.98
N CYS A 945 -19.34 13.99 50.05
CA CYS A 945 -20.07 14.31 48.84
C CYS A 945 -19.10 14.33 47.66
N GLY A 946 -19.42 13.64 46.56
CA GLY A 946 -18.56 13.55 45.38
C GLY A 946 -18.67 14.74 44.43
N SER A 947 -19.80 15.47 44.43
CA SER A 947 -20.02 16.65 43.60
C SER A 947 -20.91 17.66 44.31
N GLY A 948 -20.61 18.95 44.14
CA GLY A 948 -21.44 20.04 44.60
C GLY A 948 -22.86 20.01 44.04
N TYR A 949 -23.06 19.41 42.87
CA TYR A 949 -24.39 19.29 42.27
C TYR A 949 -25.32 18.38 43.08
N ASP A 950 -24.77 17.40 43.80
CA ASP A 950 -25.49 16.47 44.66
C ASP A 950 -25.91 17.09 46.00
N LEU A 951 -25.45 18.31 46.31
CA LEU A 951 -25.81 19.00 47.55
C LEU A 951 -27.31 19.36 47.56
N PRO A 952 -28.01 19.22 48.71
CA PRO A 952 -29.42 19.60 48.78
C PRO A 952 -29.61 21.11 48.66
N ASN A 953 -30.71 21.55 48.05
CA ASN A 953 -31.04 22.96 47.96
C ASN A 953 -31.12 23.61 49.35
N LYS A 954 -30.36 24.69 49.55
CA LYS A 954 -30.20 25.38 50.84
C LYS A 954 -30.25 26.90 50.64
N ASN A 955 -30.93 27.61 51.54
CA ASN A 955 -30.92 29.07 51.56
C ASN A 955 -29.70 29.60 52.32
N CYS A 956 -29.14 30.71 51.85
CA CYS A 956 -28.04 31.39 52.49
C CYS A 956 -28.43 31.86 53.90
N PRO A 957 -27.70 31.49 54.95
CA PRO A 957 -28.01 31.87 56.32
C PRO A 957 -27.80 33.36 56.58
N LYS A 958 -27.08 34.08 55.71
CA LYS A 958 -26.83 35.53 55.85
C LYS A 958 -27.91 36.42 55.23
N CYS A 959 -28.39 36.09 54.03
CA CYS A 959 -29.32 36.96 53.30
C CYS A 959 -30.61 36.26 52.82
N GLY A 960 -30.77 34.97 53.09
CA GLY A 960 -31.96 34.20 52.73
C GLY A 960 -32.09 33.83 51.24
N THR A 961 -31.20 34.33 50.38
CA THR A 961 -31.15 33.96 48.95
C THR A 961 -30.78 32.49 48.80
N LEU A 962 -31.41 31.78 47.86
CA LEU A 962 -31.06 30.39 47.55
C LEU A 962 -29.59 30.29 47.13
N TYR A 963 -28.86 29.33 47.68
CA TYR A 963 -27.47 29.10 47.30
C TYR A 963 -27.37 28.56 45.88
N LYS A 964 -26.30 28.93 45.17
CA LYS A 964 -25.77 28.12 44.08
C LYS A 964 -24.90 27.01 44.67
N LYS A 965 -24.84 25.87 43.98
CA LYS A 965 -24.09 24.68 44.38
C LYS A 965 -23.09 24.36 43.29
N ASP A 966 -21.85 24.07 43.64
CA ASP A 966 -20.78 23.82 42.67
C ASP A 966 -19.59 23.09 43.32
N GLY A 967 -18.60 22.70 42.52
CA GLY A 967 -17.35 22.07 42.96
C GLY A 967 -17.33 20.57 42.71
N GLN A 968 -16.34 20.10 41.95
CA GLN A 968 -16.19 18.70 41.52
C GLN A 968 -14.99 17.97 42.15
N ASP A 969 -14.27 18.64 43.06
CA ASP A 969 -13.10 18.11 43.80
C ASP A 969 -11.98 17.54 42.91
N ILE A 970 -11.56 18.28 41.88
CA ILE A 970 -10.59 17.83 40.89
C ILE A 970 -9.19 18.42 41.20
N PRO A 971 -8.14 17.60 41.29
CA PRO A 971 -6.78 18.08 41.56
C PRO A 971 -6.19 18.79 40.34
N PHE A 972 -5.53 19.94 40.56
CA PHE A 972 -4.89 20.72 39.50
C PHE A 972 -3.79 19.93 38.77
N GLU A 973 -3.10 19.05 39.50
CA GLU A 973 -1.98 18.27 39.02
C GLU A 973 -2.35 17.27 37.91
N THR A 974 -3.62 16.92 37.73
CA THR A 974 -4.07 16.16 36.54
C THR A 974 -3.75 16.91 35.25
N PHE A 975 -3.74 18.25 35.29
CA PHE A 975 -3.48 19.10 34.15
C PHE A 975 -1.97 19.23 33.86
N LEU A 976 -1.20 19.83 34.77
CA LEU A 976 0.22 20.19 34.57
C LEU A 976 1.23 19.27 35.26
N GLY A 977 0.80 18.22 35.94
CA GLY A 977 1.68 17.45 36.82
C GLY A 977 2.06 18.22 38.08
N PHE A 978 3.03 17.69 38.83
CA PHE A 978 3.50 18.30 40.07
C PHE A 978 4.57 19.37 39.83
N ASP A 979 5.45 19.13 38.85
CA ASP A 979 6.61 19.99 38.55
C ASP A 979 6.39 20.88 37.32
N GLY A 980 5.23 20.82 36.66
CA GLY A 980 4.97 21.55 35.41
C GLY A 980 5.67 20.93 34.19
N ASP A 981 6.11 19.68 34.30
CA ASP A 981 6.83 18.91 33.29
C ASP A 981 5.94 18.39 32.17
N LYS A 982 4.62 18.42 32.36
CA LYS A 982 3.65 18.03 31.35
C LYS A 982 3.23 19.24 30.51
N VAL A 983 3.45 19.17 29.21
CA VAL A 983 2.94 20.16 28.25
C VAL A 983 1.41 20.08 28.20
N PRO A 984 0.67 21.18 28.49
CA PRO A 984 -0.79 21.18 28.52
C PRO A 984 -1.41 21.28 27.12
N ASP A 985 -2.38 20.43 26.85
CA ASP A 985 -3.34 20.59 25.76
C ASP A 985 -4.64 21.21 26.30
N ILE A 986 -5.08 22.34 25.74
CA ILE A 986 -6.40 22.94 26.03
C ILE A 986 -7.39 22.51 24.95
N ASP A 987 -8.29 21.62 25.32
CA ASP A 987 -9.35 21.09 24.46
C ASP A 987 -10.62 21.93 24.60
N LEU A 988 -11.16 22.42 23.47
CA LEU A 988 -12.39 23.18 23.44
C LEU A 988 -13.34 22.60 22.39
N ASN A 989 -14.56 22.28 22.81
CA ASN A 989 -15.61 21.78 21.92
C ASN A 989 -16.45 22.95 21.40
N PHE A 990 -16.13 23.44 20.21
CA PHE A 990 -16.93 24.43 19.50
C PHE A 990 -18.09 23.74 18.77
N SER A 991 -19.16 24.49 18.50
CA SER A 991 -20.15 24.05 17.51
C SER A 991 -19.47 23.80 16.17
N GLY A 992 -19.86 22.74 15.46
CA GLY A 992 -19.37 22.49 14.10
C GLY A 992 -19.60 23.66 13.14
N ASP A 993 -20.64 24.48 13.37
CA ASP A 993 -20.93 25.67 12.59
C ASP A 993 -19.97 26.84 12.88
N ASP A 994 -19.49 26.98 14.12
CA ASP A 994 -18.58 28.06 14.54
C ASP A 994 -17.09 27.67 14.43
N GLN A 995 -16.79 26.38 14.39
CA GLN A 995 -15.43 25.85 14.38
C GLN A 995 -14.52 26.51 13.31
N PRO A 996 -14.95 26.72 12.05
CA PRO A 996 -14.12 27.40 11.06
C PRO A 996 -13.81 28.86 11.41
N SER A 997 -14.76 29.57 12.03
CA SER A 997 -14.57 30.94 12.50
C SER A 997 -13.59 30.99 13.67
N ALA A 998 -13.72 30.05 14.62
CA ALA A 998 -12.79 29.91 15.74
C ALA A 998 -11.37 29.56 15.27
N HIS A 999 -11.20 28.80 14.19
CA HIS A 999 -9.89 28.61 13.57
C HIS A 999 -9.31 29.91 13.03
N LEU A 1000 -10.10 30.73 12.34
CA LEU A 1000 -9.65 32.02 11.82
C LEU A 1000 -9.31 33.01 12.94
N ASP A 1001 -10.03 32.98 14.06
CA ASP A 1001 -9.72 33.77 15.24
C ASP A 1001 -8.28 33.52 15.73
N VAL A 1002 -7.75 32.29 15.59
CA VAL A 1002 -6.35 32.00 15.95
C VAL A 1002 -5.36 32.77 15.06
N ARG A 1003 -5.63 32.91 13.76
CA ARG A 1003 -4.80 33.75 12.87
C ARG A 1003 -4.88 35.21 13.24
N ASP A 1004 -6.05 35.68 13.67
CA ASP A 1004 -6.21 37.06 14.13
C ASP A 1004 -5.44 37.33 15.44
N ILE A 1005 -5.32 36.31 16.31
CA ILE A 1005 -4.60 36.42 17.60
C ILE A 1005 -3.09 36.34 17.40
N PHE A 1006 -2.60 35.36 16.63
CA PHE A 1006 -1.16 35.07 16.54
C PHE A 1006 -0.50 35.54 15.25
N GLY A 1007 -1.26 35.75 14.17
CA GLY A 1007 -0.76 35.99 12.81
C GLY A 1007 -0.95 34.78 11.90
N GLU A 1008 -1.24 35.03 10.62
CA GLU A 1008 -1.47 33.97 9.63
C GLU A 1008 -0.21 33.14 9.37
N GLU A 1009 0.96 33.77 9.38
CA GLU A 1009 2.25 33.13 9.17
C GLU A 1009 2.73 32.28 10.36
N TYR A 1010 2.04 32.34 11.50
CA TYR A 1010 2.40 31.64 12.74
C TYR A 1010 1.37 30.58 13.17
N ALA A 1011 0.24 30.45 12.46
CA ALA A 1011 -0.82 29.51 12.80
C ALA A 1011 -1.07 28.53 11.65
N PHE A 1012 -0.76 27.26 11.88
CA PHE A 1012 -0.89 26.19 10.90
C PHE A 1012 -1.84 25.11 11.39
N ARG A 1013 -2.54 24.45 10.47
CA ARG A 1013 -3.31 23.27 10.82
C ARG A 1013 -2.37 22.11 11.09
N ALA A 1014 -2.61 21.29 12.10
CA ALA A 1014 -1.83 20.06 12.26
C ALA A 1014 -2.09 19.14 11.06
N GLY A 1015 -1.03 18.73 10.35
CA GLY A 1015 -1.12 17.78 9.25
C GLY A 1015 -1.29 16.34 9.73
N THR A 1016 -1.87 15.51 8.87
CA THR A 1016 -1.97 14.06 9.10
C THR A 1016 -1.50 13.28 7.88
N VAL A 1017 -0.87 12.13 8.09
CA VAL A 1017 -0.50 11.20 7.02
C VAL A 1017 -1.50 10.05 6.94
N GLY A 1018 -2.17 9.93 5.79
CA GLY A 1018 -3.06 8.81 5.50
C GLY A 1018 -2.28 7.64 4.90
N THR A 1019 -2.30 6.48 5.55
CA THR A 1019 -1.64 5.26 5.09
C THR A 1019 -2.63 4.25 4.51
N VAL A 1020 -2.11 3.27 3.77
CA VAL A 1020 -2.88 2.13 3.29
C VAL A 1020 -3.25 1.24 4.47
N ALA A 1021 -4.50 1.34 4.92
CA ALA A 1021 -5.06 0.44 5.93
C ALA A 1021 -5.32 -0.96 5.36
N GLU A 1022 -5.44 -1.95 6.25
CA GLU A 1022 -5.62 -3.37 5.91
C GLU A 1022 -6.74 -3.60 4.87
N LYS A 1023 -7.93 -3.02 5.08
CA LYS A 1023 -9.05 -3.14 4.13
C LYS A 1023 -8.73 -2.62 2.72
N THR A 1024 -7.97 -1.53 2.63
CA THR A 1024 -7.55 -0.96 1.34
C THR A 1024 -6.49 -1.85 0.69
N ALA A 1025 -5.55 -2.37 1.47
CA ALA A 1025 -4.55 -3.32 0.99
C ALA A 1025 -5.18 -4.60 0.42
N PHE A 1026 -6.19 -5.17 1.09
CA PHE A 1026 -6.99 -6.28 0.55
C PHE A 1026 -7.61 -5.93 -0.81
N GLY A 1027 -8.14 -4.71 -0.96
CA GLY A 1027 -8.67 -4.20 -2.22
C GLY A 1027 -7.60 -4.12 -3.33
N PHE A 1028 -6.38 -3.70 -3.00
CA PHE A 1028 -5.26 -3.65 -3.95
C PHE A 1028 -4.83 -5.04 -4.41
N VAL A 1029 -4.72 -6.00 -3.50
CA VAL A 1029 -4.39 -7.40 -3.84
C VAL A 1029 -5.46 -8.00 -4.76
N LYS A 1030 -6.75 -7.82 -4.43
CA LYS A 1030 -7.86 -8.29 -5.28
C LYS A 1030 -7.91 -7.58 -6.64
N GLY A 1031 -7.56 -6.30 -6.70
CA GLY A 1031 -7.40 -5.56 -7.95
C GLY A 1031 -6.28 -6.15 -8.80
N TYR A 1032 -5.13 -6.43 -8.18
CA TYR A 1032 -3.97 -7.05 -8.84
C TYR A 1032 -4.29 -8.45 -9.38
N GLU A 1033 -5.01 -9.30 -8.62
CA GLU A 1033 -5.50 -10.60 -9.10
C GLU A 1033 -6.31 -10.48 -10.39
N ARG A 1034 -7.27 -9.55 -10.40
CA ARG A 1034 -8.16 -9.32 -11.54
C ARG A 1034 -7.39 -8.80 -12.75
N ASP A 1035 -6.55 -7.79 -12.55
CA ASP A 1035 -5.92 -7.04 -13.65
C ASP A 1035 -4.77 -7.83 -14.31
N TYR A 1036 -4.12 -8.73 -13.57
CA TYR A 1036 -2.99 -9.55 -14.05
C TYR A 1036 -3.33 -11.06 -14.15
N ASN A 1037 -4.62 -11.40 -14.06
CA ASN A 1037 -5.14 -12.78 -14.17
C ASN A 1037 -4.40 -13.78 -13.26
N LYS A 1038 -4.20 -13.38 -12.00
CA LYS A 1038 -3.61 -14.19 -10.93
C LYS A 1038 -4.71 -14.72 -10.00
N PHE A 1039 -4.46 -15.87 -9.39
CA PHE A 1039 -5.35 -16.46 -8.40
C PHE A 1039 -4.53 -16.87 -7.18
N TYR A 1040 -4.78 -16.20 -6.06
CA TYR A 1040 -4.17 -16.46 -4.76
C TYR A 1040 -5.21 -17.09 -3.83
N ASN A 1041 -4.75 -17.99 -2.95
CA ASN A 1041 -5.58 -18.50 -1.88
C ASN A 1041 -5.76 -17.43 -0.78
N ASP A 1042 -6.77 -17.58 0.08
CA ASP A 1042 -7.09 -16.56 1.08
C ASP A 1042 -5.94 -16.27 2.07
N ALA A 1043 -5.12 -17.27 2.40
CA ALA A 1043 -3.97 -17.07 3.27
C ALA A 1043 -2.90 -16.20 2.57
N GLU A 1044 -2.69 -16.39 1.27
CA GLU A 1044 -1.76 -15.57 0.49
C GLU A 1044 -2.29 -14.16 0.28
N VAL A 1045 -3.60 -14.00 0.04
CA VAL A 1045 -4.22 -12.66 -0.05
C VAL A 1045 -3.99 -11.87 1.24
N GLU A 1046 -4.17 -12.50 2.41
CA GLU A 1046 -3.93 -11.86 3.70
C GLU A 1046 -2.46 -11.51 3.94
N ARG A 1047 -1.53 -12.40 3.56
CA ARG A 1047 -0.09 -12.13 3.62
C ARG A 1047 0.29 -10.95 2.73
N LEU A 1048 -0.17 -10.93 1.49
CA LEU A 1048 0.09 -9.85 0.54
C LEU A 1048 -0.54 -8.53 0.99
N ALA A 1049 -1.76 -8.57 1.52
CA ALA A 1049 -2.44 -7.38 2.04
C ALA A 1049 -1.72 -6.82 3.27
N THR A 1050 -1.26 -7.68 4.17
CA THR A 1050 -0.47 -7.27 5.35
C THR A 1050 0.86 -6.64 4.93
N GLY A 1051 1.56 -7.23 3.96
CA GLY A 1051 2.84 -6.71 3.46
C GLY A 1051 2.72 -5.42 2.64
N ALA A 1052 1.55 -5.16 2.03
CA ALA A 1052 1.27 -3.94 1.28
C ALA A 1052 0.64 -2.80 2.14
N ALA A 1053 0.36 -3.05 3.42
CA ALA A 1053 -0.22 -2.07 4.33
C ALA A 1053 0.84 -1.10 4.89
N GLY A 1054 0.40 0.05 5.41
CA GLY A 1054 1.26 1.00 6.11
C GLY A 1054 2.05 1.98 5.22
N VAL A 1055 1.96 1.83 3.90
CA VAL A 1055 2.53 2.81 2.94
C VAL A 1055 1.69 4.07 2.89
N LYS A 1056 2.34 5.24 2.83
CA LYS A 1056 1.67 6.52 2.67
C LYS A 1056 0.87 6.55 1.36
N ARG A 1057 -0.38 6.98 1.47
CA ARG A 1057 -1.31 7.15 0.34
C ARG A 1057 -1.64 8.61 0.08
N SER A 1058 -1.84 9.40 1.13
CA SER A 1058 -2.21 10.81 1.02
C SER A 1058 -1.84 11.57 2.30
N THR A 1059 -2.04 12.88 2.30
CA THR A 1059 -2.03 13.71 3.51
C THR A 1059 -3.43 14.23 3.81
N GLY A 1060 -3.63 14.74 5.01
CA GLY A 1060 -4.89 15.30 5.48
C GLY A 1060 -4.66 16.36 6.57
N GLN A 1061 -5.73 16.70 7.26
CA GLN A 1061 -5.73 17.71 8.32
C GLN A 1061 -6.28 17.13 9.62
N HIS A 1062 -5.74 17.57 10.75
CA HIS A 1062 -6.28 17.25 12.07
C HIS A 1062 -7.71 17.81 12.21
N PRO A 1063 -8.63 17.11 12.92
CA PRO A 1063 -10.02 17.55 13.07
C PRO A 1063 -10.21 18.88 13.82
N GLY A 1064 -9.27 19.29 14.67
CA GLY A 1064 -9.36 20.57 15.41
C GLY A 1064 -8.04 21.27 15.73
N GLY A 1065 -6.92 20.62 15.48
CA GLY A 1065 -5.62 21.03 16.05
C GLY A 1065 -4.97 22.12 15.23
N ILE A 1066 -4.71 23.26 15.86
CA ILE A 1066 -3.92 24.36 15.28
C ILE A 1066 -2.59 24.46 16.02
N VAL A 1067 -1.51 24.33 15.26
CA VAL A 1067 -0.13 24.49 15.73
C VAL A 1067 0.22 25.96 15.69
N VAL A 1068 0.72 26.49 16.80
CA VAL A 1068 1.10 27.91 16.94
C VAL A 1068 2.62 28.01 17.05
N ILE A 1069 3.23 28.64 16.05
CA ILE A 1069 4.67 28.90 16.00
C ILE A 1069 4.97 30.20 16.73
N PRO A 1070 6.00 30.25 17.60
CA PRO A 1070 6.39 31.51 18.23
C PRO A 1070 6.84 32.54 17.20
N ASN A 1071 6.40 33.79 17.37
CA ASN A 1071 6.67 34.89 16.42
C ASN A 1071 8.14 35.31 16.29
N TYR A 1072 9.02 34.79 17.16
CA TYR A 1072 10.48 34.98 17.09
C TYR A 1072 11.21 33.80 16.41
N MET A 1073 10.48 32.78 15.98
CA MET A 1073 10.96 31.59 15.27
C MET A 1073 10.29 31.48 13.90
N ASP A 1074 10.83 30.60 13.05
CA ASP A 1074 10.23 30.24 11.77
C ASP A 1074 9.56 28.87 11.88
N VAL A 1075 8.48 28.62 11.13
CA VAL A 1075 7.88 27.28 11.07
C VAL A 1075 8.90 26.23 10.62
N TYR A 1076 9.84 26.62 9.74
CA TYR A 1076 10.92 25.77 9.25
C TYR A 1076 11.99 25.45 10.30
N ASP A 1077 11.90 26.00 11.52
CA ASP A 1077 12.71 25.51 12.65
C ASP A 1077 12.15 24.20 13.24
N PHE A 1078 10.91 23.83 12.90
CA PHE A 1078 10.21 22.67 13.46
C PHE A 1078 9.73 21.69 12.38
N THR A 1079 9.17 22.19 11.29
CA THR A 1079 8.56 21.36 10.24
C THR A 1079 8.49 22.10 8.91
N PRO A 1080 8.57 21.40 7.76
CA PRO A 1080 8.03 21.92 6.51
C PRO A 1080 6.50 22.17 6.62
N VAL A 1081 5.94 22.87 5.64
CA VAL A 1081 4.49 23.09 5.50
C VAL A 1081 3.99 22.68 4.12
N GLN A 1082 2.74 22.24 4.03
CA GLN A 1082 2.11 21.85 2.77
C GLN A 1082 0.61 22.17 2.80
N TYR A 1083 -0.11 21.84 1.74
CA TYR A 1083 -1.58 21.78 1.78
C TYR A 1083 -2.07 20.34 2.04
N PRO A 1084 -3.22 20.17 2.72
CA PRO A 1084 -3.79 18.86 2.95
C PRO A 1084 -4.26 18.24 1.64
N ALA A 1085 -3.91 16.98 1.39
CA ALA A 1085 -4.20 16.26 0.16
C ALA A 1085 -3.77 17.00 -1.12
N ASP A 1086 -2.75 17.87 -1.00
CA ASP A 1086 -2.22 18.72 -2.07
C ASP A 1086 -3.26 19.66 -2.70
N ASP A 1087 -4.33 20.00 -1.95
CA ASP A 1087 -5.36 20.96 -2.39
C ASP A 1087 -4.89 22.40 -2.23
N MET A 1088 -4.39 22.97 -3.33
CA MET A 1088 -3.93 24.35 -3.43
C MET A 1088 -4.99 25.41 -3.14
N THR A 1089 -6.27 25.03 -3.05
CA THR A 1089 -7.39 25.93 -2.73
C THR A 1089 -7.80 25.88 -1.26
N ALA A 1090 -7.19 24.99 -0.46
CA ALA A 1090 -7.49 24.87 0.95
C ALA A 1090 -7.18 26.18 1.70
N ALA A 1091 -8.05 26.53 2.65
CA ALA A 1091 -7.91 27.74 3.45
C ALA A 1091 -6.70 27.68 4.42
N TRP A 1092 -6.23 26.47 4.73
CA TRP A 1092 -5.17 26.23 5.70
C TRP A 1092 -4.02 25.45 5.10
N GLN A 1093 -2.81 25.97 5.32
CA GLN A 1093 -1.59 25.16 5.26
C GLN A 1093 -1.54 24.26 6.48
N THR A 1094 -1.01 23.06 6.28
CA THR A 1094 -0.78 22.05 7.31
C THR A 1094 0.71 21.90 7.59
N THR A 1095 1.06 21.54 8.82
CA THR A 1095 2.40 21.01 9.12
C THR A 1095 2.67 19.77 8.26
N HIS A 1096 3.89 19.63 7.77
CA HIS A 1096 4.31 18.47 6.98
C HIS A 1096 4.52 17.24 7.86
N PHE A 1097 5.05 17.44 9.07
CA PHE A 1097 5.09 16.43 10.13
C PHE A 1097 3.74 16.30 10.83
N ASN A 1098 3.47 15.12 11.38
CA ASN A 1098 2.31 14.96 12.25
C ASN A 1098 2.59 15.72 13.55
N PHE A 1099 1.54 16.19 14.22
CA PHE A 1099 1.72 16.95 15.46
C PHE A 1099 2.47 16.16 16.54
N HIS A 1100 2.21 14.86 16.68
CA HIS A 1100 2.91 13.98 17.62
C HIS A 1100 4.43 13.95 17.40
N ASP A 1101 4.93 14.31 16.21
CA ASP A 1101 6.36 14.32 15.93
C ASP A 1101 7.05 15.61 16.45
N ILE A 1102 6.27 16.61 16.86
CA ILE A 1102 6.73 17.96 17.27
C ILE A 1102 5.96 18.50 18.49
N ASP A 1103 5.21 17.67 19.20
CA ASP A 1103 4.33 18.06 20.31
C ASP A 1103 5.09 18.54 21.55
N GLU A 1104 6.30 18.03 21.75
CA GLU A 1104 7.25 18.50 22.75
C GLU A 1104 7.87 19.88 22.41
N ASN A 1105 7.74 20.36 21.17
CA ASN A 1105 8.42 21.57 20.70
C ASN A 1105 7.54 22.80 20.56
N VAL A 1106 6.29 22.62 20.17
CA VAL A 1106 5.36 23.73 19.86
C VAL A 1106 3.98 23.45 20.41
N LEU A 1107 3.27 24.52 20.79
CA LEU A 1107 1.94 24.40 21.37
C LEU A 1107 0.87 24.14 20.30
N LYS A 1108 -0.16 23.40 20.70
CA LYS A 1108 -1.37 23.12 19.91
C LYS A 1108 -2.61 23.60 20.65
N LEU A 1109 -3.52 24.22 19.91
CA LEU A 1109 -4.87 24.52 20.36
C LEU A 1109 -5.83 23.55 19.68
N ASP A 1110 -6.51 22.71 20.45
CA ASP A 1110 -7.50 21.76 19.93
C ASP A 1110 -8.90 22.39 19.92
N ILE A 1111 -9.21 23.04 18.78
CA ILE A 1111 -10.48 23.69 18.49
C ILE A 1111 -11.35 22.68 17.74
N LEU A 1112 -12.00 21.80 18.50
CA LEU A 1112 -12.76 20.66 17.98
C LEU A 1112 -14.19 21.06 17.64
N GLY A 1113 -14.74 20.47 16.58
CA GLY A 1113 -16.16 20.59 16.26
C GLY A 1113 -16.93 19.48 16.98
N HIS A 1114 -17.99 19.85 17.69
CA HIS A 1114 -18.85 18.93 18.43
C HIS A 1114 -20.33 19.24 18.22
N ASP A 1115 -21.17 18.20 18.32
CA ASP A 1115 -22.61 18.34 18.10
C ASP A 1115 -23.33 18.89 19.35
N ASP A 1116 -22.89 18.55 20.56
CA ASP A 1116 -23.52 19.04 21.81
C ASP A 1116 -23.71 20.57 21.86
N PRO A 1117 -22.69 21.42 21.61
CA PRO A 1117 -22.89 22.86 21.58
C PRO A 1117 -23.92 23.30 20.53
N THR A 1118 -23.91 22.64 19.36
CA THR A 1118 -24.84 22.89 18.26
C THR A 1118 -26.28 22.51 18.66
N MET A 1119 -26.47 21.37 19.32
CA MET A 1119 -27.76 20.88 19.80
C MET A 1119 -28.31 21.76 20.91
N ILE A 1120 -27.49 22.10 21.91
CA ILE A 1120 -27.88 22.98 23.03
C ILE A 1120 -28.25 24.37 22.50
N ARG A 1121 -27.46 24.93 21.57
CA ARG A 1121 -27.79 26.21 20.93
C ARG A 1121 -29.14 26.16 20.22
N LYS A 1122 -29.39 25.10 19.44
CA LYS A 1122 -30.68 24.92 18.77
C LYS A 1122 -31.84 24.79 19.75
N LEU A 1123 -31.65 24.09 20.88
CA LEU A 1123 -32.65 24.00 21.94
C LEU A 1123 -32.91 25.36 22.60
N GLN A 1124 -31.87 26.16 22.85
CA GLN A 1124 -31.99 27.53 23.33
C GLN A 1124 -32.78 28.40 22.34
N ASP A 1125 -32.44 28.35 21.05
CA ASP A 1125 -33.11 29.13 20.00
C ASP A 1125 -34.60 28.75 19.83
N LEU A 1126 -34.94 27.47 20.04
CA LEU A 1126 -36.31 26.98 19.95
C LEU A 1126 -37.15 27.24 21.20
N SER A 1127 -36.54 27.14 22.39
CA SER A 1127 -37.25 27.24 23.67
C SER A 1127 -37.22 28.64 24.29
N GLY A 1128 -36.22 29.46 23.92
CA GLY A 1128 -35.89 30.71 24.60
C GLY A 1128 -35.30 30.52 26.01
N ILE A 1129 -35.01 29.27 26.42
CA ILE A 1129 -34.43 28.95 27.73
C ILE A 1129 -32.91 29.04 27.61
N ASP A 1130 -32.29 29.84 28.46
CA ASP A 1130 -30.84 29.90 28.60
C ASP A 1130 -30.32 28.63 29.31
N PRO A 1131 -29.46 27.83 28.66
CA PRO A 1131 -28.93 26.57 29.21
C PRO A 1131 -28.23 26.73 30.57
N SER A 1132 -27.62 27.89 30.83
CA SER A 1132 -26.91 28.17 32.09
C SER A 1132 -27.82 28.25 33.32
N ASN A 1133 -29.15 28.31 33.11
CA ASN A 1133 -30.16 28.31 34.18
C ASN A 1133 -30.74 26.91 34.46
N ILE A 1134 -30.32 25.87 33.74
CA ILE A 1134 -30.80 24.50 33.96
C ILE A 1134 -30.14 23.92 35.21
N LEU A 1135 -30.94 23.29 36.08
CA LEU A 1135 -30.44 22.67 37.31
C LEU A 1135 -29.88 21.27 37.01
N PRO A 1136 -28.62 20.97 37.39
CA PRO A 1136 -28.02 19.64 37.17
C PRO A 1136 -28.70 18.51 37.97
N ASP A 1137 -29.41 18.86 39.05
CA ASP A 1137 -30.07 17.92 39.97
C ASP A 1137 -31.60 17.87 39.79
N ASP A 1138 -32.13 18.26 38.63
CA ASP A 1138 -33.57 18.17 38.38
C ASP A 1138 -34.05 16.71 38.55
N PRO A 1139 -34.96 16.44 39.51
CA PRO A 1139 -35.34 15.08 39.87
C PRO A 1139 -36.13 14.36 38.78
N ASP A 1140 -36.77 15.09 37.85
CA ASP A 1140 -37.49 14.49 36.73
C ASP A 1140 -36.52 14.17 35.59
N VAL A 1141 -35.50 15.01 35.35
CA VAL A 1141 -34.44 14.70 34.38
C VAL A 1141 -33.60 13.50 34.85
N MET A 1142 -33.22 13.45 36.13
CA MET A 1142 -32.43 12.34 36.67
C MET A 1142 -33.15 10.98 36.59
N LYS A 1143 -34.49 10.95 36.63
CA LYS A 1143 -35.27 9.71 36.45
C LYS A 1143 -35.11 9.07 35.07
N LEU A 1144 -34.66 9.82 34.04
CA LEU A 1144 -34.36 9.27 32.73
C LEU A 1144 -33.29 8.16 32.81
N PHE A 1145 -32.38 8.24 33.78
CA PHE A 1145 -31.31 7.27 33.99
C PHE A 1145 -31.77 6.05 34.81
N SER A 1146 -32.98 6.05 35.37
CA SER A 1146 -33.49 4.95 36.19
C SER A 1146 -34.79 4.33 35.67
N GLY A 1147 -35.42 4.91 34.65
CA GLY A 1147 -36.71 4.44 34.14
C GLY A 1147 -37.26 5.25 32.97
N THR A 1148 -38.45 4.89 32.50
CA THR A 1148 -39.13 5.52 31.34
C THR A 1148 -40.33 6.38 31.74
N GLU A 1149 -40.66 6.44 33.04
CA GLU A 1149 -41.92 6.98 33.54
C GLU A 1149 -42.08 8.47 33.23
N VAL A 1150 -40.99 9.24 33.32
CA VAL A 1150 -41.00 10.69 33.06
C VAL A 1150 -41.31 11.02 31.59
N LEU A 1151 -41.00 10.11 30.67
CA LEU A 1151 -41.32 10.23 29.24
C LEU A 1151 -42.78 9.84 28.93
N GLY A 1152 -43.48 9.21 29.88
CA GLY A 1152 -44.86 8.76 29.69
C GLY A 1152 -45.02 7.56 28.74
N VAL A 1153 -43.96 6.77 28.53
CA VAL A 1153 -43.93 5.59 27.66
C VAL A 1153 -43.50 4.33 28.44
N THR A 1154 -43.87 3.14 27.96
CA THR A 1154 -43.43 1.87 28.55
C THR A 1154 -42.15 1.35 27.91
N GLU A 1155 -41.41 0.49 28.60
CA GLU A 1155 -40.21 -0.18 28.09
C GLU A 1155 -40.46 -0.86 26.74
N GLU A 1156 -41.61 -1.53 26.56
CA GLU A 1156 -41.95 -2.22 25.33
C GLU A 1156 -42.16 -1.28 24.13
N GLN A 1157 -42.59 -0.03 24.38
CA GLN A 1157 -42.83 0.94 23.31
C GLN A 1157 -41.54 1.47 22.71
N ILE A 1158 -40.49 1.60 23.52
CA ILE A 1158 -39.19 2.15 23.10
C ILE A 1158 -38.07 1.10 23.07
N GLY A 1159 -38.36 -0.15 23.47
CA GLY A 1159 -37.44 -1.28 23.48
C GLY A 1159 -36.30 -1.15 24.49
N THR A 1160 -36.50 -0.44 25.60
CA THR A 1160 -35.46 -0.23 26.62
C THR A 1160 -36.04 0.16 27.99
N PRO A 1161 -35.43 -0.28 29.11
CA PRO A 1161 -35.91 0.03 30.45
C PRO A 1161 -35.54 1.45 30.93
N THR A 1162 -34.84 2.26 30.11
CA THR A 1162 -34.31 3.58 30.51
C THR A 1162 -34.73 4.67 29.53
N GLY A 1163 -34.83 5.92 30.00
CA GLY A 1163 -35.25 7.09 29.21
C GLY A 1163 -34.13 7.77 28.40
N MET A 1164 -32.97 7.13 28.21
CA MET A 1164 -31.75 7.78 27.72
C MET A 1164 -31.56 7.77 26.19
N LEU A 1165 -32.56 7.35 25.40
CA LEU A 1165 -32.43 7.31 23.95
C LEU A 1165 -32.12 8.70 23.37
N GLY A 1166 -31.01 8.80 22.65
CA GLY A 1166 -30.56 10.05 22.02
C GLY A 1166 -29.81 11.01 22.95
N ILE A 1167 -29.59 10.65 24.22
CA ILE A 1167 -28.70 11.41 25.12
C ILE A 1167 -27.24 11.10 24.70
N PRO A 1168 -26.38 12.11 24.48
CA PRO A 1168 -24.97 11.91 24.16
C PRO A 1168 -24.28 10.99 25.16
N GLU A 1169 -23.44 10.08 24.67
CA GLU A 1169 -22.79 8.97 25.38
C GLU A 1169 -23.73 7.92 26.01
N PHE A 1170 -24.70 8.35 26.80
CA PHE A 1170 -25.60 7.49 27.58
C PHE A 1170 -26.65 6.74 26.73
N GLY A 1171 -26.90 7.17 25.49
CA GLY A 1171 -27.87 6.53 24.60
C GLY A 1171 -27.43 5.19 23.99
N THR A 1172 -26.15 4.83 24.08
CA THR A 1172 -25.63 3.59 23.49
C THR A 1172 -26.17 2.35 24.20
N ASN A 1173 -26.25 1.22 23.49
CA ASN A 1173 -26.72 -0.05 24.09
C ASN A 1173 -25.83 -0.48 25.27
N PHE A 1174 -24.53 -0.23 25.17
CA PHE A 1174 -23.55 -0.58 26.18
C PHE A 1174 -23.77 0.21 27.47
N VAL A 1175 -23.84 1.55 27.39
CA VAL A 1175 -24.03 2.42 28.56
C VAL A 1175 -25.40 2.22 29.19
N ARG A 1176 -26.46 2.04 28.38
CA ARG A 1176 -27.79 1.70 28.91
C ARG A 1176 -27.78 0.39 29.70
N GLY A 1177 -27.00 -0.60 29.26
CA GLY A 1177 -26.76 -1.83 30.01
C GLY A 1177 -26.09 -1.56 31.36
N MET A 1178 -25.04 -0.75 31.39
CA MET A 1178 -24.34 -0.36 32.63
C MET A 1178 -25.25 0.35 33.61
N VAL A 1179 -26.02 1.34 33.13
CA VAL A 1179 -26.96 2.12 33.95
C VAL A 1179 -28.08 1.22 34.48
N ASN A 1180 -28.60 0.29 33.66
CA ASN A 1180 -29.57 -0.69 34.11
C ASN A 1180 -28.99 -1.71 35.12
N GLU A 1181 -27.69 -1.92 35.18
CA GLU A 1181 -27.08 -2.74 36.24
C GLU A 1181 -26.81 -1.94 37.54
N THR A 1182 -26.60 -0.62 37.44
CA THR A 1182 -26.07 0.21 38.52
C THR A 1182 -27.06 1.18 39.16
N HIS A 1183 -28.10 1.59 38.42
CA HIS A 1183 -29.19 2.47 38.88
C HIS A 1183 -28.70 3.75 39.57
N PRO A 1184 -27.95 4.61 38.85
CA PRO A 1184 -27.38 5.83 39.40
C PRO A 1184 -28.49 6.79 39.88
N THR A 1185 -28.24 7.44 41.01
CA THR A 1185 -29.17 8.36 41.68
C THR A 1185 -28.60 9.78 41.86
N THR A 1186 -27.30 9.94 41.64
CA THR A 1186 -26.55 11.19 41.84
C THR A 1186 -25.77 11.58 40.59
N PHE A 1187 -25.41 12.85 40.47
CA PHE A 1187 -24.56 13.35 39.40
C PHE A 1187 -23.16 12.74 39.47
N ALA A 1188 -22.58 12.59 40.67
CA ALA A 1188 -21.27 11.94 40.84
C ALA A 1188 -21.27 10.48 40.34
N GLU A 1189 -22.35 9.72 40.54
CA GLU A 1189 -22.49 8.36 40.00
C GLU A 1189 -22.60 8.36 38.46
N LEU A 1190 -23.27 9.35 37.87
CA LEU A 1190 -23.30 9.50 36.41
C LEU A 1190 -21.91 9.84 35.84
N LEU A 1191 -21.17 10.72 36.51
CA LEU A 1191 -19.79 11.05 36.14
C LEU A 1191 -18.89 9.81 36.20
N GLN A 1192 -19.02 9.02 37.25
CA GLN A 1192 -18.31 7.76 37.43
C GLN A 1192 -18.65 6.75 36.31
N LEU A 1193 -19.93 6.61 35.95
CA LEU A 1193 -20.37 5.74 34.86
C LEU A 1193 -19.89 6.22 33.50
N SER A 1194 -19.87 7.53 33.27
CA SER A 1194 -19.30 8.14 32.07
C SER A 1194 -17.84 7.73 31.91
N GLY A 1195 -17.04 7.81 32.98
CA GLY A 1195 -15.65 7.36 32.91
C GLY A 1195 -15.51 5.85 32.68
N LEU A 1196 -16.31 5.02 33.36
CA LEU A 1196 -16.30 3.57 33.20
C LEU A 1196 -16.75 3.08 31.82
N SER A 1197 -17.56 3.87 31.10
CA SER A 1197 -18.06 3.49 29.79
C SER A 1197 -17.07 3.75 28.64
N HIS A 1198 -15.99 4.49 28.90
CA HIS A 1198 -15.03 4.92 27.88
C HIS A 1198 -13.69 4.21 28.06
N GLY A 1199 -13.48 3.15 27.27
CA GLY A 1199 -12.22 2.42 27.21
C GLY A 1199 -12.42 0.91 27.15
N THR A 1200 -11.60 0.24 26.34
CA THR A 1200 -11.56 -1.23 26.33
C THR A 1200 -11.03 -1.73 27.68
N ASP A 1201 -11.63 -2.79 28.21
CA ASP A 1201 -11.25 -3.44 29.48
C ASP A 1201 -11.37 -2.56 30.75
N VAL A 1202 -12.13 -1.46 30.69
CA VAL A 1202 -12.45 -0.64 31.88
C VAL A 1202 -13.63 -1.25 32.66
N TRP A 1203 -14.74 -1.54 31.98
CA TRP A 1203 -15.94 -2.12 32.59
C TRP A 1203 -16.00 -3.65 32.48
N LEU A 1204 -16.11 -4.18 31.25
CA LEU A 1204 -16.23 -5.62 30.98
C LEU A 1204 -14.95 -6.35 31.37
N GLY A 1205 -15.06 -7.43 32.16
CA GLY A 1205 -13.89 -8.20 32.62
C GLY A 1205 -13.06 -7.52 33.71
N ASN A 1206 -13.52 -6.39 34.24
CA ASN A 1206 -12.79 -5.58 35.23
C ASN A 1206 -13.75 -4.98 36.27
N ALA A 1207 -14.11 -3.69 36.19
CA ALA A 1207 -14.93 -3.03 37.21
C ALA A 1207 -16.29 -3.71 37.43
N GLN A 1208 -16.91 -4.23 36.36
CA GLN A 1208 -18.18 -4.95 36.44
C GLN A 1208 -18.07 -6.21 37.33
N ASP A 1209 -16.99 -6.97 37.17
CA ASP A 1209 -16.78 -8.22 37.90
C ASP A 1209 -16.46 -7.94 39.37
N LEU A 1210 -15.65 -6.92 39.65
CA LEU A 1210 -15.37 -6.46 41.02
C LEU A 1210 -16.64 -6.04 41.77
N ILE A 1211 -17.58 -5.38 41.07
CA ILE A 1211 -18.88 -4.99 41.64
C ILE A 1211 -19.77 -6.22 41.84
N LYS A 1212 -19.85 -7.13 40.86
CA LYS A 1212 -20.67 -8.36 40.94
C LYS A 1212 -20.18 -9.33 42.01
N GLU A 1213 -18.86 -9.42 42.22
CA GLU A 1213 -18.23 -10.23 43.28
C GLU A 1213 -18.34 -9.57 44.67
N GLY A 1214 -18.80 -8.32 44.75
CA GLY A 1214 -18.93 -7.56 46.00
C GLY A 1214 -17.59 -7.12 46.61
N ILE A 1215 -16.51 -7.13 45.82
CA ILE A 1215 -15.17 -6.70 46.23
C ILE A 1215 -15.10 -5.17 46.30
N ALA A 1216 -15.79 -4.49 45.39
CA ALA A 1216 -15.88 -3.03 45.32
C ALA A 1216 -17.34 -2.58 45.07
N THR A 1217 -17.61 -1.31 45.33
CA THR A 1217 -18.86 -0.61 44.97
C THR A 1217 -18.62 0.35 43.81
N LEU A 1218 -19.69 0.85 43.18
CA LEU A 1218 -19.60 1.81 42.07
C LEU A 1218 -18.76 3.05 42.41
N SER A 1219 -18.84 3.55 43.63
CA SER A 1219 -18.09 4.72 44.09
C SER A 1219 -16.62 4.45 44.42
N THR A 1220 -16.20 3.18 44.44
CA THR A 1220 -14.84 2.77 44.85
C THR A 1220 -14.03 2.13 43.71
N VAL A 1221 -14.66 1.84 42.58
CA VAL A 1221 -13.93 1.37 41.38
C VAL A 1221 -13.23 2.54 40.69
N ILE A 1222 -12.19 2.24 39.90
CA ILE A 1222 -11.45 3.25 39.16
C ILE A 1222 -12.30 3.71 37.97
N GLY A 1223 -12.92 4.88 38.10
CA GLY A 1223 -13.77 5.47 37.06
C GLY A 1223 -13.14 6.65 36.33
N CYS A 1224 -12.09 7.27 36.88
CA CYS A 1224 -11.35 8.35 36.23
C CYS A 1224 -9.85 8.22 36.51
N ARG A 1225 -9.04 9.09 35.89
CA ARG A 1225 -7.57 9.05 35.99
C ARG A 1225 -7.02 9.79 37.21
N ASP A 1226 -7.78 10.78 37.69
CA ASP A 1226 -7.52 11.64 38.85
C ASP A 1226 -7.42 10.80 40.13
#